data_AF-A0AA37JTQ3-F1
#
_entry.id   AF-A0AA37JTQ3-F1
#
_cell.length_a   1.000
_cell.length_b   1.000
_cell.length_c   1.000
_cell.angle_alpha   90.00
_cell.angle_beta   90.00
_cell.angle_gamma   90.00
#
_symmetry.space_group_name_H-M   'P 1'
#
loop_
_entity.id
_entity.type
_entity.pdbx_description
1 polymer ?
#
loop_
_entity_poly.entity_id
_entity_poly.type
_entity_poly.pdbx_seq_one_letter_code
_entity_poly.pdbx_strand_id
1 'polypeptide(L)'
;MLFFWGNSFAQISVSINQQTIKQIIPQIEKTSGYNVFYTDKLPNLDTRKDLHVSNAPLEAILKELFKGTKITFEIKPNKQVLLFQQANKPSGNRKQVPSKLLVEAESFDRKGGWVVDQQFMDLMGSPYLMAHGMGVPVEDASTTISFPEDGTYYVFVRTYNWTSPWYDGKGPGKFTLAVDNKKLPVVLGDEGKQWMWQPAGTVSVKAGSSSLTLKDLTGFNGRCDAIYFTTEKGQLPPAQATQLTDFRKKMLDIPAEPEQYSYDVIVTGGGIAGMCAAATASRLGCKVALINDRPVLGGNNSSEVRVHLGGNIGVGPNSGLGRMIREFGHSKEGNAKPAANYEDEKKELFIANEKNITLYANYRAISVKTDGNRIESVIIKHIENGKEVELKAPLFSDCTGDGTIGYLAGADYNMGRESRTEYGEELAPIQPDKMTMGSSVQWYSADKGKPTRFPIFSYGLQFNEKNCEKVTMGEWKWETGMNFNQIDDFERIRDYGLMVIYSNWSFLKNELKDNKKYKNRALDWVAYIAGKRESRRLLGDYILKQDDIDKNVYHEDASFVTTWSIDLHFPDSLNASHFPDAPFKAATKHIHIYPYAVPYRCLYSRNIENLFMAGRNISVTHVALGTVRVMRTTGMMGEVVGMAASLCKKYNTTPRGVYQKHLPELKALMKEGVGKKEGIPDNQKFNEQKLLKEPRIFIIEKNKK
;
A
#
# COMPACT_ATOMS: atom_id res chain seq x y z
N MET A 1 -21.81 18.38 -30.80
CA MET A 1 -22.94 18.75 -29.92
C MET A 1 -22.39 18.94 -28.52
N LEU A 2 -22.37 20.19 -28.03
CA LEU A 2 -22.05 20.52 -26.64
C LEU A 2 -23.22 20.09 -25.75
N PHE A 3 -22.99 19.21 -24.79
CA PHE A 3 -23.96 18.95 -23.71
C PHE A 3 -23.69 19.89 -22.55
N PHE A 4 -24.47 20.96 -22.46
CA PHE A 4 -24.64 21.70 -21.21
C PHE A 4 -25.47 20.83 -20.26
N TRP A 5 -24.84 20.26 -19.23
CA TRP A 5 -25.58 19.78 -18.05
C TRP A 5 -25.86 20.99 -17.16
N GLY A 6 -26.97 21.68 -17.45
CA GLY A 6 -27.56 22.60 -16.48
C GLY A 6 -28.21 21.77 -15.38
N ASN A 7 -27.71 21.88 -14.14
CA ASN A 7 -28.43 21.42 -12.96
C ASN A 7 -29.76 22.19 -12.89
N SER A 8 -30.85 21.57 -13.34
CA SER A 8 -32.20 22.06 -13.10
C SER A 8 -32.50 21.87 -11.61
N PHE A 9 -32.24 22.89 -10.80
CA PHE A 9 -32.70 22.93 -9.42
C PHE A 9 -34.24 22.94 -9.43
N ALA A 10 -34.85 22.14 -8.56
CA ALA A 10 -36.31 22.10 -8.42
C ALA A 10 -36.85 23.53 -8.19
N GLN A 11 -37.79 23.97 -9.04
CA GLN A 11 -38.56 25.17 -8.79
C GLN A 11 -39.72 24.82 -7.88
N ILE A 12 -39.85 25.55 -6.77
CA ILE A 12 -40.88 25.30 -5.76
C ILE A 12 -41.63 26.59 -5.45
N SER A 13 -42.86 26.43 -4.98
CA SER A 13 -43.72 27.53 -4.54
C SER A 13 -44.04 27.33 -3.07
N VAL A 14 -43.79 28.35 -2.26
CA VAL A 14 -43.97 28.30 -0.80
C VAL A 14 -44.64 29.59 -0.35
N SER A 15 -45.70 29.45 0.46
CA SER A 15 -46.47 30.56 1.02
C SER A 15 -46.54 30.40 2.53
N ILE A 16 -45.84 31.26 3.25
CA ILE A 16 -45.58 31.20 4.69
C ILE A 16 -46.06 32.50 5.30
N ASN A 17 -46.87 32.40 6.34
CA ASN A 17 -47.34 33.54 7.12
C ASN A 17 -47.07 33.29 8.60
N GLN A 18 -46.19 34.09 9.18
CA GLN A 18 -45.85 34.16 10.60
C GLN A 18 -45.41 32.82 11.22
N GLN A 19 -44.73 31.93 10.49
CA GLN A 19 -44.23 30.65 11.02
C GLN A 19 -42.75 30.75 11.42
N THR A 20 -42.31 29.97 12.41
CA THR A 20 -40.88 29.93 12.77
C THR A 20 -40.08 29.17 11.71
N ILE A 21 -38.80 29.52 11.53
CA ILE A 21 -37.90 28.79 10.61
C ILE A 21 -37.93 27.27 10.86
N LYS A 22 -37.96 26.85 12.13
CA LYS A 22 -38.11 25.43 12.51
C LYS A 22 -39.40 24.77 11.98
N GLN A 23 -40.52 25.52 11.93
CA GLN A 23 -41.79 25.05 11.37
C GLN A 23 -41.83 25.05 9.84
N ILE A 24 -40.98 25.88 9.22
CA ILE A 24 -40.90 26.04 7.77
C ILE A 24 -40.05 24.93 7.12
N ILE A 25 -38.99 24.47 7.79
CA ILE A 25 -38.05 23.48 7.24
C ILE A 25 -38.76 22.22 6.70
N PRO A 26 -39.68 21.55 7.43
CA PRO A 26 -40.38 20.37 6.91
C PRO A 26 -41.21 20.65 5.65
N GLN A 27 -41.72 21.88 5.47
CA GLN A 27 -42.46 22.27 4.28
C GLN A 27 -41.54 22.44 3.08
N ILE A 28 -40.33 22.96 3.30
CA ILE A 28 -39.29 23.05 2.27
C ILE A 28 -38.84 21.65 1.87
N GLU A 29 -38.62 20.74 2.82
CA GLU A 29 -38.25 19.35 2.52
C GLU A 29 -39.33 18.66 1.68
N LYS A 30 -40.59 18.80 2.08
CA LYS A 30 -41.74 18.22 1.37
C LYS A 30 -41.91 18.76 -0.06
N THR A 31 -41.71 20.06 -0.26
CA THR A 31 -41.94 20.71 -1.56
C THR A 31 -40.76 20.60 -2.51
N SER A 32 -39.53 20.56 -2.00
CA SER A 32 -38.30 20.48 -2.79
C SER A 32 -37.77 19.06 -3.03
N GLY A 33 -38.13 18.11 -2.16
CA GLY A 33 -37.54 16.77 -2.15
C GLY A 33 -36.07 16.74 -1.69
N TYR A 34 -35.59 17.81 -1.03
CA TYR A 34 -34.30 17.85 -0.35
C TYR A 34 -34.48 17.55 1.15
N ASN A 35 -33.48 16.94 1.77
CA ASN A 35 -33.42 16.77 3.23
C ASN A 35 -32.56 17.87 3.84
N VAL A 36 -33.03 18.52 4.91
CA VAL A 36 -32.35 19.64 5.56
C VAL A 36 -31.75 19.17 6.89
N PHE A 37 -30.43 19.26 7.01
CA PHE A 37 -29.69 18.86 8.21
C PHE A 37 -29.24 20.09 8.98
N TYR A 38 -29.55 20.12 10.27
CA TYR A 38 -29.15 21.19 11.19
C TYR A 38 -29.12 20.68 12.62
N THR A 39 -28.53 21.45 13.53
CA THR A 39 -28.56 21.16 14.97
C THR A 39 -29.60 22.05 15.65
N ASP A 40 -30.31 21.55 16.67
CA ASP A 40 -31.26 22.35 17.45
C ASP A 40 -30.63 23.55 18.18
N LYS A 41 -29.28 23.62 18.22
CA LYS A 41 -28.52 24.73 18.81
C LYS A 41 -28.29 25.89 17.84
N LEU A 42 -28.75 25.79 16.59
CA LEU A 42 -28.54 26.82 15.59
C LEU A 42 -29.32 28.10 15.97
N PRO A 43 -28.67 29.28 16.05
CA PRO A 43 -29.36 30.51 16.45
C PRO A 43 -30.40 30.89 15.40
N ASN A 44 -31.45 31.61 15.83
CA ASN A 44 -32.52 32.13 14.98
C ASN A 44 -33.51 31.10 14.40
N LEU A 45 -33.47 29.81 14.78
CA LEU A 45 -34.46 28.81 14.34
C LEU A 45 -35.91 29.15 14.72
N ASP A 46 -36.12 29.87 15.84
CA ASP A 46 -37.46 30.29 16.30
C ASP A 46 -37.90 31.64 15.71
N THR A 47 -37.11 32.23 14.80
CA THR A 47 -37.45 33.50 14.15
C THR A 47 -38.67 33.29 13.24
N ARG A 48 -39.71 34.10 13.42
CA ARG A 48 -40.89 34.08 12.55
C ARG A 48 -40.60 34.75 11.22
N LYS A 49 -41.12 34.18 10.14
CA LYS A 49 -40.91 34.62 8.76
C LYS A 49 -42.23 34.65 8.00
N ASP A 50 -42.33 35.67 7.16
CA ASP A 50 -43.33 35.78 6.09
C ASP A 50 -42.59 35.58 4.76
N LEU A 51 -43.06 34.65 3.94
CA LEU A 51 -42.41 34.33 2.66
C LEU A 51 -43.47 33.86 1.67
N HIS A 52 -43.67 34.64 0.61
CA HIS A 52 -44.54 34.28 -0.50
C HIS A 52 -43.70 34.25 -1.78
N VAL A 53 -43.33 33.05 -2.21
CA VAL A 53 -42.52 32.84 -3.40
C VAL A 53 -43.19 31.80 -4.28
N SER A 54 -43.39 32.14 -5.55
CA SER A 54 -43.96 31.23 -6.55
C SER A 54 -42.90 30.90 -7.60
N ASN A 55 -42.74 29.62 -7.89
CA ASN A 55 -41.91 29.10 -8.97
C ASN A 55 -40.44 29.59 -8.94
N ALA A 56 -39.76 29.45 -7.80
CA ALA A 56 -38.38 29.88 -7.64
C ALA A 56 -37.43 28.72 -7.31
N PRO A 57 -36.14 28.81 -7.68
CA PRO A 57 -35.16 27.80 -7.31
C PRO A 57 -34.96 27.76 -5.78
N LEU A 58 -34.74 26.55 -5.24
CA LEU A 58 -34.53 26.31 -3.81
C LEU A 58 -33.52 27.28 -3.17
N GLU A 59 -32.41 27.57 -3.86
CA GLU A 59 -31.38 28.50 -3.36
C GLU A 59 -31.93 29.92 -3.11
N ALA A 60 -32.79 30.43 -3.98
CA ALA A 60 -33.39 31.76 -3.82
C ALA A 60 -34.34 31.80 -2.61
N ILE A 61 -35.09 30.73 -2.39
CA ILE A 61 -36.02 30.60 -1.26
C ILE A 61 -35.25 30.52 0.05
N LEU A 62 -34.18 29.73 0.11
CA LEU A 62 -33.32 29.65 1.30
C LEU A 62 -32.62 30.99 1.61
N LYS A 63 -32.16 31.72 0.57
CA LYS A 63 -31.59 33.07 0.74
C LYS A 63 -32.58 34.04 1.39
N GLU A 64 -33.82 34.08 0.92
CA GLU A 64 -34.83 35.00 1.48
C GLU A 64 -35.29 34.53 2.87
N LEU A 65 -35.46 33.21 3.08
CA LEU A 65 -35.81 32.64 4.38
C LEU A 65 -34.81 33.04 5.47
N PHE A 66 -33.51 32.88 5.20
CA PHE A 66 -32.46 33.13 6.19
C PHE A 66 -31.94 34.58 6.22
N LYS A 67 -32.46 35.46 5.38
CA LYS A 67 -32.11 36.89 5.36
C LYS A 67 -32.30 37.53 6.75
N GLY A 68 -31.27 38.22 7.24
CA GLY A 68 -31.29 38.84 8.57
C GLY A 68 -31.19 37.86 9.75
N THR A 69 -30.88 36.59 9.50
CA THR A 69 -30.56 35.59 10.53
C THR A 69 -29.06 35.29 10.54
N LYS A 70 -28.57 34.63 11.60
CA LYS A 70 -27.21 34.08 11.62
C LYS A 70 -27.10 32.69 10.98
N ILE A 71 -28.11 32.26 10.22
CA ILE A 71 -28.13 30.96 9.55
C ILE A 71 -27.62 31.14 8.12
N THR A 72 -26.69 30.28 7.71
CA THR A 72 -26.27 30.11 6.32
C THR A 72 -26.44 28.64 5.91
N PHE A 73 -26.39 28.36 4.62
CA PHE A 73 -26.68 27.03 4.08
C PHE A 73 -25.73 26.60 2.96
N GLU A 74 -25.63 25.29 2.74
CA GLU A 74 -24.95 24.69 1.59
C GLU A 74 -25.87 23.63 0.97
N ILE A 75 -26.06 23.68 -0.36
CA ILE A 75 -26.84 22.69 -1.11
C ILE A 75 -25.88 21.67 -1.73
N LYS A 76 -26.01 20.40 -1.35
CA LYS A 76 -25.18 19.30 -1.85
C LYS A 76 -25.80 18.61 -3.08
N PRO A 77 -24.99 18.00 -3.96
CA PRO A 77 -25.48 17.30 -5.16
C PRO A 77 -26.44 16.13 -4.89
N ASN A 78 -26.38 15.52 -3.70
CA ASN A 78 -27.18 14.37 -3.26
C ASN A 78 -28.54 14.75 -2.61
N LYS A 79 -29.11 15.91 -2.99
CA LYS A 79 -30.38 16.45 -2.43
C LYS A 79 -30.35 16.69 -0.91
N GLN A 80 -29.23 17.18 -0.39
CA GLN A 80 -29.10 17.58 1.02
C GLN A 80 -28.86 19.09 1.14
N VAL A 81 -29.44 19.72 2.16
CA VAL A 81 -29.15 21.10 2.54
C VAL A 81 -28.58 21.09 3.95
N LEU A 82 -27.37 21.60 4.13
CA LEU A 82 -26.73 21.73 5.45
C LEU A 82 -26.91 23.15 5.96
N LEU A 83 -27.49 23.34 7.16
CA LEU A 83 -27.58 24.65 7.81
C LEU A 83 -26.50 24.79 8.88
N PHE A 84 -25.82 25.92 8.88
CA PHE A 84 -24.76 26.24 9.84
C PHE A 84 -24.74 27.73 10.19
N GLN A 85 -24.10 28.06 11.30
CA GLN A 85 -24.07 29.43 11.79
C GLN A 85 -23.06 30.26 10.98
N GLN A 86 -23.47 31.45 10.54
CA GLN A 86 -22.60 32.43 9.93
C GLN A 86 -21.55 32.88 10.96
N ALA A 87 -20.27 32.70 10.63
CA ALA A 87 -19.17 33.18 11.47
C ALA A 87 -19.24 34.70 11.59
N ASN A 88 -19.20 35.23 12.82
CA ASN A 88 -19.08 36.68 13.04
C ASN A 88 -17.79 37.17 12.35
N LYS A 89 -17.88 38.13 11.43
CA LYS A 89 -16.71 38.92 11.03
C LYS A 89 -16.23 39.70 12.27
N PRO A 90 -14.99 39.52 12.75
CA PRO A 90 -14.50 40.30 13.88
C PRO A 90 -14.29 41.75 13.43
N SER A 91 -14.98 42.68 14.07
CA SER A 91 -14.62 44.10 14.09
C SER A 91 -13.55 44.33 15.16
N GLY A 92 -12.39 44.86 14.76
CA GLY A 92 -11.39 45.42 15.69
C GLY A 92 -10.10 44.60 15.82
N ASN A 93 -8.99 45.24 15.45
CA ASN A 93 -7.58 44.90 15.66
C ASN A 93 -7.31 43.72 16.63
N ARG A 94 -7.35 42.49 16.10
CA ARG A 94 -6.55 41.39 16.65
C ARG A 94 -5.20 41.42 15.94
N LYS A 95 -4.11 41.20 16.67
CA LYS A 95 -2.85 40.76 16.06
C LYS A 95 -3.20 39.66 15.07
N GLN A 96 -2.97 39.91 13.78
CA GLN A 96 -3.35 39.01 12.71
C GLN A 96 -2.59 37.70 12.96
N VAL A 97 -3.31 36.66 13.39
CA VAL A 97 -2.70 35.34 13.56
C VAL A 97 -2.27 34.92 12.15
N PRO A 98 -1.00 34.54 11.93
CA PRO A 98 -0.54 34.19 10.60
C PRO A 98 -1.41 33.10 9.99
N SER A 99 -1.87 33.32 8.76
CA SER A 99 -2.61 32.32 8.01
C SER A 99 -1.68 31.21 7.57
N LYS A 100 -2.15 29.96 7.73
CA LYS A 100 -1.40 28.74 7.47
C LYS A 100 -2.28 27.79 6.66
N LEU A 101 -1.71 27.16 5.65
CA LEU A 101 -2.37 26.15 4.85
C LEU A 101 -1.37 25.02 4.56
N LEU A 102 -1.78 23.79 4.84
CA LEU A 102 -1.04 22.58 4.50
C LEU A 102 -1.82 21.83 3.42
N VAL A 103 -1.11 21.39 2.38
CA VAL A 103 -1.65 20.57 1.30
C VAL A 103 -0.79 19.33 1.19
N GLU A 104 -1.35 18.16 1.47
CA GLU A 104 -0.69 16.87 1.25
C GLU A 104 -0.72 16.55 -0.24
N ALA A 105 0.41 16.20 -0.84
CA ALA A 105 0.51 16.05 -2.29
C ALA A 105 -0.34 14.89 -2.81
N GLU A 106 -0.45 13.80 -2.05
CA GLU A 106 -1.28 12.64 -2.39
C GLU A 106 -2.77 12.99 -2.54
N SER A 107 -3.21 14.09 -1.91
CA SER A 107 -4.60 14.56 -1.94
C SER A 107 -4.98 15.30 -3.21
N PHE A 108 -4.07 15.45 -4.17
CA PHE A 108 -4.35 16.15 -5.43
C PHE A 108 -5.46 15.45 -6.22
N ASP A 109 -6.46 16.23 -6.65
CA ASP A 109 -7.62 15.75 -7.42
C ASP A 109 -7.19 15.08 -8.73
N ARG A 110 -6.22 15.67 -9.42
CA ARG A 110 -5.63 15.13 -10.65
C ARG A 110 -4.16 14.89 -10.44
N LYS A 111 -3.75 13.63 -10.46
CA LYS A 111 -2.35 13.23 -10.30
C LYS A 111 -1.54 13.34 -11.60
N GLY A 112 -2.21 13.53 -12.74
CA GLY A 112 -1.53 13.56 -14.05
C GLY A 112 -0.79 12.24 -14.29
N GLY A 113 0.52 12.32 -14.55
CA GLY A 113 1.39 11.14 -14.60
C GLY A 113 2.20 10.88 -13.33
N TRP A 114 1.90 11.58 -12.23
CA TRP A 114 2.49 11.30 -10.91
C TRP A 114 1.80 10.10 -10.27
N VAL A 115 2.58 9.30 -9.55
CA VAL A 115 2.08 8.14 -8.79
C VAL A 115 2.10 8.45 -7.29
N VAL A 116 1.16 7.88 -6.54
CA VAL A 116 1.19 7.91 -5.07
C VAL A 116 2.10 6.79 -4.60
N ASP A 117 3.13 7.12 -3.85
CA ASP A 117 4.02 6.16 -3.22
C ASP A 117 3.79 6.12 -1.71
N GLN A 118 3.35 4.97 -1.24
CA GLN A 118 2.94 4.68 0.13
C GLN A 118 3.80 3.60 0.79
N GLN A 119 4.80 3.05 0.09
CA GLN A 119 5.62 1.93 0.61
C GLN A 119 6.42 2.32 1.86
N PHE A 120 6.67 3.61 2.05
CA PHE A 120 7.57 4.15 3.06
C PHE A 120 6.87 4.97 4.14
N MET A 121 5.53 4.87 4.26
CA MET A 121 4.76 5.61 5.26
C MET A 121 5.27 5.40 6.70
N ASP A 122 5.83 4.23 7.01
CA ASP A 122 6.39 3.94 8.35
C ASP A 122 7.65 4.78 8.65
N LEU A 123 8.37 5.19 7.59
CA LEU A 123 9.56 6.05 7.68
C LEU A 123 9.18 7.53 7.52
N MET A 124 8.18 7.80 6.68
CA MET A 124 7.84 9.12 6.18
C MET A 124 6.70 9.82 6.94
N GLY A 125 5.84 9.03 7.60
CA GLY A 125 4.58 9.48 8.22
C GLY A 125 3.43 9.73 7.23
N SER A 126 3.70 9.65 5.92
CA SER A 126 2.78 9.95 4.83
C SER A 126 3.21 9.29 3.52
N PRO A 127 2.27 9.10 2.59
CA PRO A 127 2.57 8.92 1.18
C PRO A 127 3.13 10.20 0.57
N TYR A 128 3.58 10.11 -0.67
CA TYR A 128 4.00 11.27 -1.46
C TYR A 128 3.70 11.06 -2.94
N LEU A 129 3.63 12.15 -3.71
CA LEU A 129 3.59 12.07 -5.16
C LEU A 129 5.00 11.92 -5.73
N MET A 130 5.15 11.03 -6.72
CA MET A 130 6.40 10.79 -7.42
C MET A 130 6.22 10.86 -8.96
N ALA A 131 7.05 11.65 -9.62
CA ALA A 131 7.06 11.79 -11.08
C ALA A 131 7.81 10.63 -11.76
N HIS A 132 7.13 9.50 -11.98
CA HIS A 132 7.74 8.27 -12.48
C HIS A 132 7.74 8.16 -14.03
N GLY A 133 8.34 9.14 -14.70
CA GLY A 133 8.31 9.27 -16.16
C GLY A 133 9.41 8.55 -16.94
N MET A 134 10.33 7.87 -16.25
CA MET A 134 11.49 7.18 -16.85
C MET A 134 12.30 8.08 -17.80
N GLY A 135 12.59 9.32 -17.39
CA GLY A 135 13.36 10.29 -18.15
C GLY A 135 12.55 11.13 -19.16
N VAL A 136 11.22 11.01 -19.14
CA VAL A 136 10.30 11.91 -19.84
C VAL A 136 9.42 12.61 -18.81
N PRO A 137 9.34 13.95 -18.80
CA PRO A 137 8.48 14.66 -17.88
C PRO A 137 7.04 14.14 -17.91
N VAL A 138 6.47 13.84 -16.76
CA VAL A 138 5.09 13.35 -16.64
C VAL A 138 4.08 14.50 -16.76
N GLU A 139 2.82 14.16 -17.06
CA GLU A 139 1.74 15.14 -17.02
C GLU A 139 1.60 15.76 -15.63
N ASP A 140 1.34 17.07 -15.59
CA ASP A 140 1.27 17.87 -14.37
C ASP A 140 0.19 17.34 -13.41
N ALA A 141 0.53 17.25 -12.12
CA ALA A 141 -0.47 17.02 -11.07
C ALA A 141 -1.09 18.38 -10.69
N SER A 142 -2.41 18.42 -10.49
CA SER A 142 -3.11 19.64 -10.09
C SER A 142 -4.26 19.38 -9.12
N THR A 143 -4.54 20.39 -8.30
CA THR A 143 -5.67 20.42 -7.36
C THR A 143 -6.16 21.86 -7.17
N THR A 144 -7.30 22.01 -6.50
CA THR A 144 -7.83 23.31 -6.09
C THR A 144 -7.69 23.49 -4.58
N ILE A 145 -7.16 24.64 -4.17
CA ILE A 145 -6.99 24.99 -2.75
C ILE A 145 -7.72 26.30 -2.45
N SER A 146 -8.06 26.52 -1.18
CA SER A 146 -8.69 27.76 -0.74
C SER A 146 -7.79 28.51 0.23
N PHE A 147 -7.35 29.71 -0.14
CA PHE A 147 -6.61 30.59 0.76
C PHE A 147 -7.57 31.29 1.74
N PRO A 148 -7.26 31.34 3.04
CA PRO A 148 -8.17 31.90 4.05
C PRO A 148 -8.23 33.43 4.01
N GLU A 149 -7.17 34.10 3.58
CA GLU A 149 -7.10 35.56 3.47
C GLU A 149 -6.23 36.02 2.29
N ASP A 150 -6.48 37.26 1.85
CA ASP A 150 -5.60 37.99 0.93
C ASP A 150 -4.22 38.16 1.56
N GLY A 151 -3.15 37.95 0.80
CA GLY A 151 -1.81 38.21 1.33
C GLY A 151 -0.69 37.64 0.47
N THR A 152 0.53 37.89 0.95
CA THR A 152 1.74 37.25 0.42
C THR A 152 2.09 36.06 1.31
N TYR A 153 2.10 34.88 0.72
CA TYR A 153 2.45 33.64 1.39
C TYR A 153 3.87 33.23 1.02
N TYR A 154 4.63 32.83 2.04
CA TYR A 154 5.86 32.06 1.91
C TYR A 154 5.49 30.60 1.69
N VAL A 155 6.08 30.01 0.65
CA VAL A 155 5.75 28.66 0.22
C VAL A 155 6.92 27.73 0.48
N PHE A 156 6.65 26.61 1.13
CA PHE A 156 7.62 25.56 1.41
C PHE A 156 7.10 24.22 0.89
N VAL A 157 7.98 23.40 0.34
CA VAL A 157 7.65 22.07 -0.16
C VAL A 157 8.51 21.04 0.53
N ARG A 158 7.90 20.01 1.13
CA ARG A 158 8.62 18.87 1.67
C ARG A 158 8.98 17.93 0.51
N THR A 159 10.28 17.75 0.29
CA THR A 159 10.83 16.99 -0.84
C THR A 159 12.21 16.44 -0.49
N TYR A 160 12.76 15.64 -1.40
CA TYR A 160 14.03 14.93 -1.23
C TYR A 160 14.72 14.70 -2.59
N ASN A 161 16.02 15.04 -2.67
CA ASN A 161 16.90 14.53 -3.71
C ASN A 161 17.22 13.05 -3.45
N TRP A 162 16.46 12.17 -4.09
CA TRP A 162 16.56 10.73 -3.91
C TRP A 162 17.91 10.11 -4.34
N THR A 163 18.74 10.83 -5.10
CA THR A 163 20.08 10.35 -5.50
C THR A 163 21.20 10.80 -4.55
N SER A 164 20.90 11.64 -3.57
CA SER A 164 21.87 12.16 -2.61
C SER A 164 22.68 11.09 -1.86
N PRO A 165 22.21 9.85 -1.64
CA PRO A 165 23.02 8.82 -0.98
C PRO A 165 24.21 8.36 -1.83
N TRP A 166 24.21 8.61 -3.13
CA TRP A 166 25.23 8.14 -4.07
C TRP A 166 25.88 9.25 -4.90
N TYR A 167 25.31 10.46 -4.89
CA TYR A 167 25.78 11.59 -5.69
C TYR A 167 25.73 12.90 -4.91
N ASP A 168 26.89 13.55 -4.78
CA ASP A 168 27.02 14.85 -4.12
C ASP A 168 26.83 15.97 -5.16
N GLY A 169 25.58 16.28 -5.46
CA GLY A 169 25.20 17.30 -6.45
C GLY A 169 23.70 17.40 -6.66
N LYS A 170 23.30 18.20 -7.66
CA LYS A 170 21.88 18.39 -8.01
C LYS A 170 21.29 17.11 -8.58
N GLY A 171 20.31 16.54 -7.90
CA GLY A 171 19.63 15.30 -8.29
C GLY A 171 18.76 15.42 -9.54
N PRO A 172 18.29 14.28 -10.08
CA PRO A 172 17.47 14.24 -11.28
C PRO A 172 16.00 14.50 -11.02
N GLY A 173 15.49 14.35 -9.78
CA GLY A 173 14.07 14.47 -9.44
C GLY A 173 13.53 15.89 -9.40
N LYS A 174 13.72 16.66 -10.49
CA LYS A 174 13.42 18.09 -10.55
C LYS A 174 11.96 18.36 -10.89
N PHE A 175 11.33 19.24 -10.13
CA PHE A 175 10.00 19.76 -10.43
C PHE A 175 9.86 21.23 -10.00
N THR A 176 8.77 21.85 -10.41
CA THR A 176 8.41 23.22 -10.00
C THR A 176 6.95 23.29 -9.55
N LEU A 177 6.63 24.30 -8.74
CA LEU A 177 5.28 24.55 -8.25
C LEU A 177 4.69 25.78 -8.96
N ALA A 178 3.40 25.75 -9.27
CA ALA A 178 2.67 26.91 -9.76
C ALA A 178 1.37 27.12 -8.98
N VAL A 179 1.01 28.39 -8.76
CA VAL A 179 -0.27 28.82 -8.18
C VAL A 179 -0.95 29.74 -9.19
N ASP A 180 -2.18 29.44 -9.60
CA ASP A 180 -2.92 30.20 -10.62
C ASP A 180 -2.12 30.41 -11.91
N ASN A 181 -1.52 29.31 -12.39
CA ASN A 181 -0.61 29.26 -13.53
C ASN A 181 0.67 30.11 -13.39
N LYS A 182 0.87 30.79 -12.27
CA LYS A 182 2.10 31.52 -11.96
C LYS A 182 3.12 30.55 -11.37
N LYS A 183 4.10 30.18 -12.18
CA LYS A 183 5.24 29.36 -11.78
C LYS A 183 6.07 30.08 -10.70
N LEU A 184 6.38 29.38 -9.61
CA LEU A 184 7.31 29.83 -8.60
C LEU A 184 8.78 29.66 -9.08
N PRO A 185 9.71 30.51 -8.63
CA PRO A 185 11.03 30.63 -9.25
C PRO A 185 11.99 29.48 -8.93
N VAL A 186 11.70 28.68 -7.90
CA VAL A 186 12.63 27.65 -7.40
C VAL A 186 12.37 26.29 -8.05
N VAL A 187 13.44 25.63 -8.49
CA VAL A 187 13.43 24.21 -8.83
C VAL A 187 13.57 23.41 -7.54
N LEU A 188 12.71 22.42 -7.34
CA LEU A 188 12.60 21.62 -6.13
C LEU A 188 13.05 20.18 -6.40
N GLY A 189 13.45 19.48 -5.33
CA GLY A 189 13.74 18.04 -5.37
C GLY A 189 15.11 17.65 -5.93
N ASP A 190 15.94 18.60 -6.36
CA ASP A 190 17.32 18.35 -6.76
C ASP A 190 18.36 18.57 -5.65
N GLU A 191 17.96 19.09 -4.50
CA GLU A 191 18.85 19.32 -3.35
C GLU A 191 18.38 18.58 -2.09
N GLY A 192 19.24 18.55 -1.06
CA GLY A 192 18.98 17.91 0.23
C GLY A 192 19.52 16.48 0.34
N LYS A 193 19.88 16.07 1.57
CA LYS A 193 20.39 14.70 1.87
C LYS A 193 19.37 13.81 2.58
N GLN A 194 18.19 14.35 2.85
CA GLN A 194 17.05 13.71 3.48
C GLN A 194 15.78 14.49 3.12
N TRP A 195 14.62 13.96 3.48
CA TRP A 195 13.35 14.68 3.39
C TRP A 195 13.38 15.97 4.22
N MET A 196 13.15 17.10 3.55
CA MET A 196 13.25 18.42 4.15
C MET A 196 12.26 19.39 3.51
N TRP A 197 11.93 20.45 4.25
CA TRP A 197 11.19 21.59 3.73
C TRP A 197 12.12 22.50 2.92
N GLN A 198 11.88 22.60 1.62
CA GLN A 198 12.59 23.50 0.71
C GLN A 198 11.75 24.76 0.44
N PRO A 199 12.32 25.96 0.48
CA PRO A 199 11.60 27.17 0.12
C PRO A 199 11.30 27.17 -1.39
N ALA A 200 10.03 27.30 -1.77
CA ALA A 200 9.62 27.41 -3.16
C ALA A 200 9.51 28.87 -3.65
N GLY A 201 9.49 29.83 -2.72
CA GLY A 201 9.43 31.26 -3.00
C GLY A 201 8.27 31.94 -2.28
N THR A 202 7.72 32.99 -2.89
CA THR A 202 6.54 33.71 -2.38
C THR A 202 5.48 33.85 -3.46
N VAL A 203 4.22 33.90 -3.05
CA VAL A 203 3.08 34.15 -3.93
C VAL A 203 2.11 35.13 -3.28
N SER A 204 1.63 36.10 -4.04
CA SER A 204 0.54 36.99 -3.61
C SER A 204 -0.76 36.47 -4.18
N VAL A 205 -1.73 36.20 -3.31
CA VAL A 205 -3.01 35.58 -3.64
C VAL A 205 -4.17 36.35 -3.03
N LYS A 206 -5.37 36.14 -3.59
CA LYS A 206 -6.64 36.56 -3.01
C LYS A 206 -7.23 35.42 -2.18
N ALA A 207 -7.99 35.77 -1.15
CA ALA A 207 -8.77 34.81 -0.40
C ALA A 207 -9.74 34.06 -1.34
N GLY A 208 -9.94 32.78 -1.07
CA GLY A 208 -10.76 31.89 -1.88
C GLY A 208 -9.95 30.95 -2.76
N SER A 209 -10.59 30.47 -3.83
CA SER A 209 -10.11 29.36 -4.64
C SER A 209 -8.94 29.75 -5.53
N SER A 210 -7.87 28.94 -5.49
CA SER A 210 -6.72 29.01 -6.38
C SER A 210 -6.36 27.61 -6.89
N SER A 211 -5.83 27.55 -8.10
CA SER A 211 -5.25 26.33 -8.66
C SER A 211 -3.82 26.12 -8.17
N LEU A 212 -3.48 24.87 -7.87
CA LEU A 212 -2.14 24.45 -7.46
C LEU A 212 -1.65 23.34 -8.38
N THR A 213 -0.44 23.49 -8.95
CA THR A 213 0.08 22.56 -9.95
C THR A 213 1.54 22.19 -9.68
N LEU A 214 1.84 20.89 -9.69
CA LEU A 214 3.18 20.33 -9.71
C LEU A 214 3.58 20.01 -11.15
N LYS A 215 4.72 20.55 -11.57
CA LYS A 215 5.25 20.37 -12.92
C LYS A 215 6.59 19.67 -12.87
N ASP A 216 6.62 18.42 -13.32
CA ASP A 216 7.84 17.64 -13.51
C ASP A 216 8.69 18.26 -14.63
N LEU A 217 10.01 18.27 -14.44
CA LEU A 217 10.96 18.82 -15.39
C LEU A 217 11.82 17.75 -16.07
N THR A 218 11.78 16.51 -15.59
CA THR A 218 12.80 15.50 -15.96
C THR A 218 12.27 14.09 -16.19
N GLY A 219 11.20 13.67 -15.52
CA GLY A 219 10.72 12.29 -15.55
C GLY A 219 11.51 11.33 -14.66
N PHE A 220 12.39 11.82 -13.78
CA PHE A 220 13.26 10.98 -12.95
C PHE A 220 12.90 11.04 -11.46
N ASN A 221 11.66 10.70 -11.14
CA ASN A 221 11.16 10.51 -9.78
C ASN A 221 11.31 11.76 -8.89
N GLY A 222 10.95 12.94 -9.41
CA GLY A 222 10.73 14.10 -8.54
C GLY A 222 9.68 13.79 -7.49
N ARG A 223 9.91 14.21 -6.23
CA ARG A 223 9.10 13.81 -5.07
C ARG A 223 8.46 15.01 -4.40
N CYS A 224 7.16 15.00 -4.19
CA CYS A 224 6.47 16.01 -3.41
C CYS A 224 5.64 15.31 -2.35
N ASP A 225 5.97 15.55 -1.08
CA ASP A 225 5.24 15.02 0.07
C ASP A 225 4.13 16.00 0.49
N ALA A 226 4.50 17.24 0.82
CA ALA A 226 3.54 18.24 1.26
C ALA A 226 3.96 19.65 0.85
N ILE A 227 2.98 20.55 0.78
CA ILE A 227 3.16 21.97 0.43
C ILE A 227 2.56 22.80 1.57
N TYR A 228 3.37 23.69 2.13
CA TYR A 228 2.98 24.55 3.24
C TYR A 228 3.06 26.02 2.83
N PHE A 229 1.96 26.73 3.07
CA PHE A 229 1.84 28.17 2.87
C PHE A 229 1.69 28.85 4.22
N THR A 230 2.45 29.93 4.44
CA THR A 230 2.32 30.77 5.64
C THR A 230 2.53 32.23 5.32
N THR A 231 1.79 33.15 5.97
CA THR A 231 2.09 34.59 5.90
C THR A 231 3.25 35.00 6.81
N GLU A 232 3.74 34.10 7.66
CA GLU A 232 4.87 34.34 8.56
C GLU A 232 6.20 33.96 7.91
N LYS A 233 7.09 34.94 7.76
CA LYS A 233 8.42 34.73 7.17
C LYS A 233 9.26 33.79 8.03
N GLY A 234 9.83 32.75 7.42
CA GLY A 234 10.81 31.87 8.05
C GLY A 234 10.22 30.81 9.00
N GLN A 235 8.89 30.73 9.11
CA GLN A 235 8.24 29.69 9.90
C GLN A 235 8.19 28.37 9.12
N LEU A 236 9.19 27.52 9.36
CA LEU A 236 9.21 26.16 8.82
C LEU A 236 8.32 25.23 9.66
N PRO A 237 7.60 24.28 9.03
CA PRO A 237 6.98 23.19 9.75
C PRO A 237 8.03 22.29 10.43
N PRO A 238 7.65 21.51 11.46
CA PRO A 238 8.56 20.58 12.11
C PRO A 238 9.10 19.52 11.12
N ALA A 239 10.33 19.08 11.38
CA ALA A 239 10.98 18.01 10.61
C ALA A 239 10.98 16.66 11.34
N GLN A 240 10.86 16.65 12.68
CA GLN A 240 10.83 15.43 13.48
C GLN A 240 9.51 14.67 13.27
N ALA A 241 9.56 13.36 13.06
CA ALA A 241 8.41 12.54 12.66
C ALA A 241 7.18 12.66 13.58
N THR A 242 7.37 12.61 14.90
CA THR A 242 6.27 12.74 15.89
C THR A 242 5.63 14.13 15.82
N GLN A 243 6.45 15.18 15.90
CA GLN A 243 5.99 16.57 15.78
C GLN A 243 5.32 16.86 14.44
N LEU A 244 5.82 16.27 13.34
CA LEU A 244 5.24 16.38 12.01
C LEU A 244 3.87 15.70 11.95
N THR A 245 3.73 14.54 12.59
CA THR A 245 2.44 13.83 12.68
C THR A 245 1.40 14.68 13.42
N ASP A 246 1.77 15.24 14.58
CA ASP A 246 0.88 16.11 15.36
C ASP A 246 0.53 17.39 14.60
N PHE A 247 1.53 17.99 13.93
CA PHE A 247 1.33 19.15 13.07
C PHE A 247 0.34 18.87 11.94
N ARG A 248 0.48 17.73 11.25
CA ARG A 248 -0.44 17.30 10.18
C ARG A 248 -1.85 17.10 10.69
N LYS A 249 -2.02 16.34 11.78
CA LYS A 249 -3.34 16.11 12.39
C LYS A 249 -4.04 17.42 12.71
N LYS A 250 -3.31 18.38 13.28
CA LYS A 250 -3.84 19.71 13.61
C LYS A 250 -4.16 20.55 12.37
N MET A 251 -3.31 20.53 11.34
CA MET A 251 -3.48 21.35 10.13
C MET A 251 -4.57 20.82 9.19
N LEU A 252 -4.85 19.52 9.23
CA LEU A 252 -5.82 18.83 8.38
C LEU A 252 -7.14 18.51 9.12
N ASP A 253 -7.30 19.03 10.34
CA ASP A 253 -8.45 18.78 11.21
C ASP A 253 -8.79 17.28 11.36
N ILE A 254 -7.75 16.42 11.39
CA ILE A 254 -7.93 14.98 11.61
C ILE A 254 -8.38 14.78 13.06
N PRO A 255 -9.52 14.10 13.32
CA PRO A 255 -10.01 13.89 14.67
C PRO A 255 -8.97 13.20 15.56
N ALA A 256 -8.89 13.62 16.82
CA ALA A 256 -8.01 12.97 17.81
C ALA A 256 -8.43 11.51 18.06
N GLU A 257 -9.74 11.25 18.06
CA GLU A 257 -10.31 9.92 18.19
C GLU A 257 -10.97 9.50 16.86
N PRO A 258 -10.47 8.45 16.20
CA PRO A 258 -11.03 7.97 14.95
C PRO A 258 -12.38 7.27 15.14
N GLU A 259 -13.16 7.16 14.06
CA GLU A 259 -14.37 6.34 14.04
C GLU A 259 -14.04 4.87 14.34
N GLN A 260 -14.90 4.20 15.12
CA GLN A 260 -14.68 2.81 15.55
C GLN A 260 -15.65 1.84 14.88
N TYR A 261 -15.12 0.71 14.41
CA TYR A 261 -15.91 -0.38 13.84
C TYR A 261 -15.48 -1.74 14.39
N SER A 262 -16.43 -2.69 14.49
CA SER A 262 -16.19 -4.02 15.05
C SER A 262 -16.45 -5.16 14.06
N TYR A 263 -15.60 -6.17 14.14
CA TYR A 263 -15.55 -7.35 13.28
C TYR A 263 -15.26 -8.61 14.10
N ASP A 264 -15.47 -9.79 13.51
CA ASP A 264 -15.06 -11.05 14.14
C ASP A 264 -13.57 -11.32 13.93
N VAL A 265 -13.05 -10.92 12.77
CA VAL A 265 -11.63 -11.02 12.44
C VAL A 265 -11.20 -9.85 11.56
N ILE A 266 -10.03 -9.30 11.86
CA ILE A 266 -9.37 -8.28 11.05
C ILE A 266 -8.17 -8.93 10.34
N VAL A 267 -8.15 -8.88 9.01
CA VAL A 267 -7.08 -9.38 8.17
C VAL A 267 -6.34 -8.18 7.57
N THR A 268 -5.06 -8.02 7.90
CA THR A 268 -4.26 -6.90 7.40
C THR A 268 -3.31 -7.36 6.29
N GLY A 269 -3.55 -6.93 5.06
CA GLY A 269 -2.75 -7.21 3.88
C GLY A 269 -3.54 -7.91 2.78
N GLY A 270 -3.88 -7.20 1.70
CA GLY A 270 -4.64 -7.70 0.55
C GLY A 270 -3.81 -8.52 -0.46
N GLY A 271 -2.75 -9.20 -0.01
CA GLY A 271 -2.01 -10.18 -0.81
C GLY A 271 -2.76 -11.49 -0.98
N ILE A 272 -2.19 -12.44 -1.72
CA ILE A 272 -2.83 -13.75 -1.97
C ILE A 272 -3.20 -14.48 -0.66
N ALA A 273 -2.34 -14.41 0.36
CA ALA A 273 -2.63 -14.97 1.69
C ALA A 273 -3.83 -14.30 2.37
N GLY A 274 -3.84 -12.97 2.48
CA GLY A 274 -4.90 -12.25 3.18
C GLY A 274 -6.24 -12.30 2.44
N MET A 275 -6.22 -12.27 1.10
CA MET A 275 -7.42 -12.51 0.30
C MET A 275 -8.05 -13.88 0.61
N CYS A 276 -7.23 -14.94 0.60
CA CYS A 276 -7.71 -16.29 0.89
C CYS A 276 -8.18 -16.42 2.35
N ALA A 277 -7.49 -15.81 3.32
CA ALA A 277 -7.89 -15.80 4.72
C ALA A 277 -9.23 -15.11 4.93
N ALA A 278 -9.40 -13.91 4.36
CA ALA A 278 -10.62 -13.13 4.48
C ALA A 278 -11.82 -13.82 3.81
N ALA A 279 -11.65 -14.31 2.57
CA ALA A 279 -12.70 -15.04 1.86
C ALA A 279 -13.09 -16.32 2.59
N THR A 280 -12.12 -17.09 3.09
CA THR A 280 -12.41 -18.32 3.82
C THR A 280 -13.15 -18.06 5.12
N ALA A 281 -12.70 -17.08 5.91
CA ALA A 281 -13.40 -16.69 7.14
C ALA A 281 -14.83 -16.19 6.84
N SER A 282 -15.02 -15.38 5.78
CA SER A 282 -16.32 -14.89 5.32
C SER A 282 -17.27 -16.02 4.95
N ARG A 283 -16.81 -16.97 4.13
CA ARG A 283 -17.59 -18.15 3.68
C ARG A 283 -17.98 -19.06 4.84
N LEU A 284 -17.20 -19.07 5.92
CA LEU A 284 -17.47 -19.82 7.15
C LEU A 284 -18.19 -18.99 8.22
N GLY A 285 -18.71 -17.81 7.87
CA GLY A 285 -19.63 -17.03 8.70
C GLY A 285 -19.00 -15.97 9.60
N CYS A 286 -17.73 -15.63 9.44
CA CYS A 286 -17.12 -14.48 10.11
C CYS A 286 -17.43 -13.18 9.37
N LYS A 287 -17.69 -12.10 10.10
CA LYS A 287 -17.67 -10.72 9.63
C LYS A 287 -16.21 -10.26 9.62
N VAL A 288 -15.70 -9.90 8.45
CA VAL A 288 -14.27 -9.66 8.22
C VAL A 288 -14.02 -8.21 7.81
N ALA A 289 -13.01 -7.58 8.40
CA ALA A 289 -12.38 -6.42 7.78
C ALA A 289 -11.10 -6.88 7.05
N LEU A 290 -11.01 -6.61 5.75
CA LEU A 290 -9.79 -6.81 4.98
C LEU A 290 -9.14 -5.45 4.71
N ILE A 291 -7.96 -5.21 5.27
CA ILE A 291 -7.21 -3.97 5.09
C ILE A 291 -6.19 -4.17 3.97
N ASN A 292 -6.14 -3.24 3.01
CA ASN A 292 -5.12 -3.22 1.95
C ASN A 292 -4.55 -1.81 1.79
N ASP A 293 -3.23 -1.68 1.86
CA ASP A 293 -2.54 -0.39 1.83
C ASP A 293 -2.37 0.18 0.42
N ARG A 294 -2.99 -0.43 -0.61
CA ARG A 294 -2.86 -0.02 -2.01
C ARG A 294 -4.19 -0.07 -2.78
N PRO A 295 -4.23 0.54 -3.99
CA PRO A 295 -5.44 0.55 -4.81
C PRO A 295 -5.80 -0.83 -5.36
N VAL A 296 -4.81 -1.69 -5.60
CA VAL A 296 -5.03 -3.03 -6.17
C VAL A 296 -4.68 -4.14 -5.19
N LEU A 297 -5.43 -5.25 -5.29
CA LEU A 297 -5.20 -6.47 -4.52
C LEU A 297 -4.15 -7.36 -5.18
N GLY A 298 -3.68 -8.38 -4.45
CA GLY A 298 -2.81 -9.43 -4.96
C GLY A 298 -1.36 -9.37 -4.47
N GLY A 299 -0.98 -8.33 -3.72
CA GLY A 299 0.37 -8.25 -3.15
C GLY A 299 1.42 -8.16 -4.26
N ASN A 300 2.45 -9.01 -4.21
CA ASN A 300 3.46 -9.09 -5.27
C ASN A 300 2.91 -9.60 -6.61
N ASN A 301 1.71 -10.21 -6.63
CA ASN A 301 1.03 -10.64 -7.87
C ASN A 301 0.15 -9.55 -8.50
N SER A 302 0.11 -8.34 -7.95
CA SER A 302 -0.61 -7.23 -8.58
C SER A 302 0.09 -6.74 -9.85
N SER A 303 -0.62 -5.95 -10.64
CA SER A 303 -0.04 -5.25 -11.80
C SER A 303 1.03 -4.21 -11.44
N GLU A 304 1.18 -3.85 -10.16
CA GLU A 304 2.19 -2.90 -9.67
C GLU A 304 3.57 -3.56 -9.51
N VAL A 305 3.62 -4.82 -9.06
CA VAL A 305 4.88 -5.54 -8.75
C VAL A 305 5.21 -6.61 -9.80
N ARG A 306 4.17 -7.23 -10.39
CA ARG A 306 4.27 -8.11 -11.55
C ARG A 306 5.09 -9.38 -11.33
N VAL A 307 4.80 -10.11 -10.25
CA VAL A 307 5.30 -11.47 -10.02
C VAL A 307 4.19 -12.48 -10.31
N HIS A 308 4.41 -13.46 -11.19
CA HIS A 308 3.40 -14.48 -11.49
C HIS A 308 3.19 -15.50 -10.35
N LEU A 309 2.04 -16.17 -10.30
CA LEU A 309 1.76 -17.19 -9.29
C LEU A 309 2.66 -18.41 -9.52
N GLY A 310 3.13 -19.02 -8.44
CA GLY A 310 3.97 -20.22 -8.47
C GLY A 310 3.57 -21.22 -7.40
N GLY A 311 4.08 -22.44 -7.50
CA GLY A 311 3.72 -23.56 -6.63
C GLY A 311 2.44 -24.27 -7.09
N ASN A 312 2.17 -25.41 -6.48
CA ASN A 312 1.05 -26.29 -6.86
C ASN A 312 -0.06 -26.17 -5.82
N ILE A 313 -1.29 -26.46 -6.24
CA ILE A 313 -2.49 -26.47 -5.38
C ILE A 313 -3.07 -27.88 -5.31
N GLY A 314 -3.83 -28.18 -4.25
CA GLY A 314 -4.52 -29.46 -4.10
C GLY A 314 -3.59 -30.67 -3.96
N VAL A 315 -2.38 -30.47 -3.42
CA VAL A 315 -1.37 -31.53 -3.23
C VAL A 315 -1.42 -32.07 -1.80
N GLY A 316 -1.21 -33.38 -1.65
CA GLY A 316 -1.07 -34.04 -0.36
C GLY A 316 -2.41 -34.32 0.35
N PRO A 317 -2.39 -34.54 1.68
CA PRO A 317 -3.54 -35.06 2.42
C PRO A 317 -4.71 -34.07 2.55
N ASN A 318 -4.45 -32.78 2.34
CA ASN A 318 -5.43 -31.69 2.42
C ASN A 318 -5.65 -31.09 1.01
N SER A 319 -5.99 -31.95 0.04
CA SER A 319 -6.16 -31.60 -1.37
C SER A 319 -7.32 -30.63 -1.66
N GLY A 320 -8.13 -30.31 -0.64
CA GLY A 320 -9.12 -29.25 -0.71
C GLY A 320 -8.53 -27.84 -0.78
N LEU A 321 -7.33 -27.64 -0.25
CA LEU A 321 -6.65 -26.34 -0.21
C LEU A 321 -6.15 -25.90 -1.59
N GLY A 322 -6.24 -24.60 -1.85
CA GLY A 322 -5.73 -23.95 -3.07
C GLY A 322 -6.73 -23.94 -4.22
N ARG A 323 -7.86 -24.66 -4.12
CA ARG A 323 -8.92 -24.59 -5.15
C ARG A 323 -9.47 -23.18 -5.32
N MET A 324 -9.57 -22.42 -4.23
CA MET A 324 -10.01 -21.02 -4.24
C MET A 324 -9.16 -20.14 -5.15
N ILE A 325 -7.87 -20.43 -5.30
CA ILE A 325 -6.95 -19.66 -6.15
C ILE A 325 -7.40 -19.71 -7.62
N ARG A 326 -8.08 -20.77 -8.05
CA ARG A 326 -8.62 -20.87 -9.42
C ARG A 326 -9.70 -19.82 -9.71
N GLU A 327 -10.35 -19.28 -8.68
CA GLU A 327 -11.44 -18.30 -8.83
C GLU A 327 -10.91 -16.91 -9.23
N PHE A 328 -9.67 -16.57 -8.88
CA PHE A 328 -9.09 -15.24 -9.14
C PHE A 328 -7.70 -15.26 -9.79
N GLY A 329 -7.04 -16.42 -9.79
CA GLY A 329 -5.68 -16.57 -10.28
C GLY A 329 -5.58 -16.20 -11.75
N HIS A 330 -4.53 -15.49 -12.10
CA HIS A 330 -4.34 -15.05 -13.47
C HIS A 330 -4.03 -16.23 -14.41
N SER A 331 -4.31 -16.06 -15.69
CA SER A 331 -4.21 -17.13 -16.69
C SER A 331 -2.91 -17.15 -17.51
N LYS A 332 -2.00 -16.19 -17.30
CA LYS A 332 -0.80 -16.01 -18.16
C LYS A 332 0.47 -16.02 -17.33
N GLU A 333 1.40 -16.91 -17.66
CA GLU A 333 2.69 -16.96 -16.96
C GLU A 333 3.65 -15.82 -17.37
N GLY A 334 4.65 -15.60 -16.50
CA GLY A 334 5.80 -14.73 -16.75
C GLY A 334 5.86 -13.57 -15.76
N ASN A 335 7.08 -13.24 -15.34
CA ASN A 335 7.35 -12.05 -14.54
C ASN A 335 7.57 -10.83 -15.45
N ALA A 336 7.40 -9.63 -14.90
CA ALA A 336 7.64 -8.36 -15.63
C ALA A 336 6.92 -8.28 -17.01
N LYS A 337 5.73 -8.89 -17.13
CA LYS A 337 4.85 -8.81 -18.30
C LYS A 337 3.93 -7.57 -18.25
N PRO A 338 3.15 -7.25 -19.30
CA PRO A 338 2.17 -6.17 -19.26
C PRO A 338 1.17 -6.31 -18.09
N ALA A 339 0.68 -5.18 -17.57
CA ALA A 339 -0.23 -5.13 -16.41
C ALA A 339 -1.45 -6.07 -16.56
N ALA A 340 -2.04 -6.10 -17.76
CA ALA A 340 -3.22 -6.92 -18.04
C ALA A 340 -3.02 -8.43 -17.82
N ASN A 341 -1.78 -8.94 -17.84
CA ASN A 341 -1.52 -10.36 -17.58
C ASN A 341 -1.78 -10.76 -16.13
N TYR A 342 -1.81 -9.80 -15.20
CA TYR A 342 -2.02 -10.08 -13.78
C TYR A 342 -3.49 -10.10 -13.39
N GLU A 343 -4.39 -9.60 -14.24
CA GLU A 343 -5.85 -9.69 -14.10
C GLU A 343 -6.35 -9.23 -12.72
N ASP A 344 -5.98 -8.00 -12.31
CA ASP A 344 -6.35 -7.44 -10.99
C ASP A 344 -7.87 -7.38 -10.77
N GLU A 345 -8.67 -7.14 -11.81
CA GLU A 345 -10.14 -7.16 -11.76
C GLU A 345 -10.68 -8.51 -11.24
N LYS A 346 -10.04 -9.65 -11.54
CA LYS A 346 -10.47 -10.95 -11.01
C LYS A 346 -10.31 -11.03 -9.49
N LYS A 347 -9.26 -10.40 -8.95
CA LYS A 347 -8.97 -10.35 -7.51
C LYS A 347 -9.96 -9.44 -6.79
N GLU A 348 -10.27 -8.30 -7.39
CA GLU A 348 -11.27 -7.35 -6.89
C GLU A 348 -12.67 -7.98 -6.87
N LEU A 349 -13.10 -8.57 -8.00
CA LEU A 349 -14.38 -9.27 -8.09
C LEU A 349 -14.47 -10.45 -7.12
N PHE A 350 -13.37 -11.18 -6.91
CA PHE A 350 -13.34 -12.27 -5.95
C PHE A 350 -13.67 -11.81 -4.53
N ILE A 351 -13.07 -10.71 -4.06
CA ILE A 351 -13.37 -10.16 -2.74
C ILE A 351 -14.74 -9.48 -2.70
N ALA A 352 -15.11 -8.73 -3.74
CA ALA A 352 -16.40 -8.02 -3.80
C ALA A 352 -17.61 -8.97 -3.77
N ASN A 353 -17.44 -10.21 -4.23
CA ASN A 353 -18.49 -11.23 -4.19
C ASN A 353 -18.68 -11.90 -2.81
N GLU A 354 -17.82 -11.60 -1.83
CA GLU A 354 -17.90 -12.16 -0.48
C GLU A 354 -18.79 -11.30 0.43
N LYS A 355 -19.91 -11.86 0.89
CA LYS A 355 -20.98 -11.11 1.58
C LYS A 355 -20.56 -10.51 2.93
N ASN A 356 -19.59 -11.11 3.62
CA ASN A 356 -19.22 -10.73 4.98
C ASN A 356 -17.89 -9.98 5.06
N ILE A 357 -17.33 -9.52 3.93
CA ILE A 357 -16.09 -8.75 3.91
C ILE A 357 -16.40 -7.27 3.75
N THR A 358 -15.83 -6.45 4.63
CA THR A 358 -15.64 -5.02 4.38
C THR A 358 -14.19 -4.79 3.96
N LEU A 359 -14.00 -4.41 2.70
CA LEU A 359 -12.69 -4.06 2.17
C LEU A 359 -12.35 -2.60 2.51
N TYR A 360 -11.30 -2.42 3.30
CA TYR A 360 -10.64 -1.13 3.51
C TYR A 360 -9.47 -1.03 2.51
N ALA A 361 -9.78 -0.73 1.25
CA ALA A 361 -8.79 -0.44 0.21
C ALA A 361 -8.15 0.92 0.45
N ASN A 362 -6.89 1.10 0.06
CA ASN A 362 -6.14 2.34 0.28
C ASN A 362 -5.98 2.72 1.77
N TYR A 363 -5.97 1.75 2.68
CA TYR A 363 -5.75 1.98 4.11
C TYR A 363 -4.50 1.25 4.60
N ARG A 364 -3.58 1.99 5.22
CA ARG A 364 -2.41 1.43 5.88
C ARG A 364 -2.66 1.29 7.39
N ALA A 365 -2.31 0.16 7.98
CA ALA A 365 -2.27 0.03 9.43
C ALA A 365 -1.07 0.81 10.00
N ILE A 366 -1.34 1.75 10.90
CA ILE A 366 -0.33 2.68 11.44
C ILE A 366 -0.08 2.48 12.94
N SER A 367 -0.99 1.81 13.65
CA SER A 367 -0.87 1.55 15.08
C SER A 367 -1.70 0.33 15.51
N VAL A 368 -1.28 -0.30 16.60
CA VAL A 368 -1.96 -1.43 17.25
C VAL A 368 -2.10 -1.09 18.74
N LYS A 369 -3.30 -1.24 19.30
CA LYS A 369 -3.54 -1.13 20.75
C LYS A 369 -3.63 -2.54 21.35
N THR A 370 -2.96 -2.75 22.48
CA THR A 370 -2.92 -4.04 23.17
C THR A 370 -3.33 -3.90 24.64
N ASP A 371 -3.94 -4.96 25.17
CA ASP A 371 -4.10 -5.21 26.61
C ASP A 371 -3.28 -6.47 26.95
N GLY A 372 -2.16 -6.25 27.62
CA GLY A 372 -1.15 -7.29 27.86
C GLY A 372 -0.70 -7.94 26.55
N ASN A 373 -0.96 -9.25 26.41
CA ASN A 373 -0.58 -10.07 25.27
C ASN A 373 -1.72 -10.25 24.24
N ARG A 374 -2.76 -9.41 24.30
CA ARG A 374 -3.92 -9.45 23.40
C ARG A 374 -4.03 -8.14 22.64
N ILE A 375 -4.27 -8.22 21.33
CA ILE A 375 -4.61 -7.05 20.52
C ILE A 375 -6.06 -6.69 20.77
N GLU A 376 -6.34 -5.42 21.06
CA GLU A 376 -7.69 -4.86 21.18
C GLU A 376 -8.18 -4.27 19.85
N SER A 377 -7.31 -3.49 19.20
CA SER A 377 -7.67 -2.76 17.99
C SER A 377 -6.46 -2.43 17.11
N VAL A 378 -6.73 -2.10 15.85
CA VAL A 378 -5.77 -1.51 14.91
C VAL A 378 -6.29 -0.18 14.40
N ILE A 379 -5.42 0.83 14.33
CA ILE A 379 -5.73 2.10 13.68
C ILE A 379 -5.19 2.05 12.25
N ILE A 380 -6.06 2.32 11.30
CA ILE A 380 -5.74 2.40 9.89
C ILE A 380 -5.91 3.83 9.38
N LYS A 381 -5.06 4.24 8.42
CA LYS A 381 -5.06 5.57 7.80
C LYS A 381 -5.20 5.45 6.29
N HIS A 382 -6.13 6.21 5.72
CA HIS A 382 -6.31 6.25 4.27
C HIS A 382 -5.12 6.98 3.61
N ILE A 383 -4.56 6.39 2.55
CA ILE A 383 -3.31 6.85 1.92
C ILE A 383 -3.47 8.12 1.07
N GLU A 384 -4.68 8.64 0.87
CA GLU A 384 -4.86 9.86 0.03
C GLU A 384 -5.47 11.04 0.78
N ASN A 385 -6.21 10.80 1.86
CA ASN A 385 -6.95 11.87 2.56
C ASN A 385 -6.67 11.88 4.06
N GLY A 386 -5.80 10.98 4.55
CA GLY A 386 -5.40 10.92 5.95
C GLY A 386 -6.50 10.50 6.93
N LYS A 387 -7.71 10.11 6.47
CA LYS A 387 -8.78 9.64 7.36
C LYS A 387 -8.29 8.46 8.18
N GLU A 388 -8.43 8.57 9.50
CA GLU A 388 -8.12 7.49 10.45
C GLU A 388 -9.40 6.76 10.88
N VAL A 389 -9.29 5.44 11.01
CA VAL A 389 -10.37 4.55 11.49
C VAL A 389 -9.75 3.54 12.46
N GLU A 390 -10.43 3.25 13.56
CA GLU A 390 -10.04 2.21 14.51
C GLU A 390 -10.93 0.97 14.34
N LEU A 391 -10.30 -0.19 14.17
CA LEU A 391 -10.97 -1.47 13.97
C LEU A 391 -10.71 -2.40 15.14
N LYS A 392 -11.80 -2.90 15.74
CA LYS A 392 -11.80 -3.84 16.89
C LYS A 392 -12.25 -5.22 16.46
N ALA A 393 -11.58 -6.26 16.97
CA ALA A 393 -11.98 -7.65 16.77
C ALA A 393 -11.42 -8.55 17.88
N PRO A 394 -12.02 -9.72 18.15
CA PRO A 394 -11.41 -10.71 19.03
C PRO A 394 -10.19 -11.38 18.39
N LEU A 395 -10.05 -11.36 17.05
CA LEU A 395 -9.01 -12.05 16.29
C LEU A 395 -8.39 -11.13 15.23
N PHE A 396 -7.07 -11.25 15.04
CA PHE A 396 -6.31 -10.51 14.04
C PHE A 396 -5.47 -11.47 13.21
N SER A 397 -5.28 -11.18 11.93
CA SER A 397 -4.38 -11.92 11.04
C SER A 397 -3.42 -10.97 10.36
N ASP A 398 -2.13 -11.11 10.68
CA ASP A 398 -1.06 -10.40 10.00
C ASP A 398 -0.73 -11.07 8.66
N CYS A 399 -1.22 -10.45 7.59
CA CYS A 399 -0.95 -10.83 6.21
C CYS A 399 -0.17 -9.75 5.45
N THR A 400 0.53 -8.85 6.15
CA THR A 400 1.26 -7.75 5.49
C THR A 400 2.51 -8.23 4.77
N GLY A 401 2.98 -9.43 5.12
CA GLY A 401 4.25 -9.99 4.67
C GLY A 401 5.46 -9.34 5.34
N ASP A 402 5.33 -8.15 5.94
CA ASP A 402 6.36 -7.48 6.73
C ASP A 402 6.26 -7.78 8.24
N GLY A 403 5.21 -8.51 8.66
CA GLY A 403 4.94 -8.79 10.06
C GLY A 403 4.60 -7.52 10.84
N THR A 404 3.93 -6.56 10.19
CA THR A 404 3.70 -5.21 10.72
C THR A 404 2.81 -5.22 11.95
N ILE A 405 1.70 -5.96 11.90
CA ILE A 405 0.75 -6.03 13.03
C ILE A 405 1.39 -6.78 14.18
N GLY A 406 2.09 -7.89 13.91
CA GLY A 406 2.83 -8.62 14.92
C GLY A 406 3.90 -7.76 15.58
N TYR A 407 4.73 -7.07 14.80
CA TYR A 407 5.75 -6.17 15.31
C TYR A 407 5.16 -5.08 16.22
N LEU A 408 4.11 -4.39 15.75
CA LEU A 408 3.45 -3.33 16.52
C LEU A 408 2.75 -3.84 17.77
N ALA A 409 2.29 -5.10 17.77
CA ALA A 409 1.69 -5.75 18.94
C ALA A 409 2.71 -6.29 19.95
N GLY A 410 4.01 -6.28 19.62
CA GLY A 410 5.06 -6.89 20.45
C GLY A 410 5.22 -8.40 20.28
N ALA A 411 4.81 -8.96 19.15
CA ALA A 411 5.07 -10.36 18.82
C ALA A 411 6.57 -10.61 18.64
N ASP A 412 7.04 -11.77 19.11
CA ASP A 412 8.42 -12.20 18.89
C ASP A 412 8.70 -12.40 17.40
N TYR A 413 9.87 -12.00 16.92
CA TYR A 413 10.26 -12.14 15.51
C TYR A 413 11.78 -12.29 15.33
N ASN A 414 12.17 -12.89 14.21
CA ASN A 414 13.53 -12.90 13.68
C ASN A 414 13.61 -12.17 12.34
N MET A 415 14.80 -11.72 11.97
CA MET A 415 15.11 -11.14 10.67
C MET A 415 16.60 -11.34 10.34
N GLY A 416 16.91 -11.61 9.07
CA GLY A 416 18.26 -11.99 8.65
C GLY A 416 18.41 -13.52 8.55
N ARG A 417 19.63 -14.03 8.67
CA ARG A 417 19.93 -15.46 8.65
C ARG A 417 20.38 -15.95 10.02
N GLU A 418 19.73 -17.01 10.48
CA GLU A 418 20.13 -17.74 11.67
C GLU A 418 21.43 -18.53 11.43
N SER A 419 22.12 -18.89 12.52
CA SER A 419 23.36 -19.68 12.40
C SER A 419 23.07 -21.15 12.16
N ARG A 420 24.01 -21.86 11.50
CA ARG A 420 23.95 -23.30 11.29
C ARG A 420 23.70 -24.08 12.57
N THR A 421 24.30 -23.67 13.69
CA THR A 421 24.18 -24.38 14.96
C THR A 421 22.90 -24.07 15.73
N GLU A 422 22.19 -22.98 15.41
CA GLU A 422 20.96 -22.59 16.11
C GLU A 422 19.82 -23.60 15.86
N TYR A 423 19.66 -24.05 14.61
CA TYR A 423 18.63 -25.02 14.22
C TYR A 423 19.19 -26.30 13.57
N GLY A 424 20.52 -26.45 13.49
CA GLY A 424 21.16 -27.58 12.82
C GLY A 424 21.05 -27.55 11.30
N GLU A 425 20.90 -26.37 10.69
CA GLU A 425 20.63 -26.22 9.25
C GLU A 425 21.92 -26.10 8.43
N GLU A 426 22.29 -27.15 7.70
CA GLU A 426 23.50 -27.16 6.88
C GLU A 426 23.57 -26.00 5.86
N LEU A 427 22.42 -25.54 5.38
CA LEU A 427 22.30 -24.45 4.40
C LEU A 427 22.41 -23.05 5.02
N ALA A 428 22.28 -22.93 6.34
CA ALA A 428 22.46 -21.68 7.05
C ALA A 428 23.96 -21.29 7.13
N PRO A 429 24.27 -19.99 7.26
CA PRO A 429 25.63 -19.51 7.45
C PRO A 429 26.22 -20.04 8.77
N ILE A 430 27.56 -20.08 8.87
CA ILE A 430 28.23 -20.54 10.11
C ILE A 430 27.89 -19.63 11.29
N GLN A 431 27.90 -18.31 11.05
CA GLN A 431 27.52 -17.28 12.01
C GLN A 431 26.24 -16.61 11.55
N PRO A 432 25.37 -16.14 12.46
CA PRO A 432 24.18 -15.42 12.07
C PRO A 432 24.58 -14.07 11.47
N ASP A 433 23.78 -13.58 10.52
CA ASP A 433 24.00 -12.28 9.89
C ASP A 433 22.69 -11.60 9.49
N LYS A 434 22.80 -10.33 9.06
CA LYS A 434 21.65 -9.50 8.70
C LYS A 434 21.14 -9.72 7.28
N MET A 435 21.73 -10.64 6.51
CA MET A 435 21.37 -10.79 5.11
C MET A 435 19.95 -11.33 4.98
N THR A 436 19.21 -10.80 4.03
CA THR A 436 17.87 -11.26 3.65
C THR A 436 17.85 -11.52 2.15
N MET A 437 16.87 -12.28 1.67
CA MET A 437 16.47 -12.23 0.27
C MET A 437 15.95 -10.82 -0.01
N GLY A 438 16.60 -10.13 -0.94
CA GLY A 438 16.39 -8.71 -1.20
C GLY A 438 15.08 -8.42 -1.91
N SER A 439 15.01 -7.23 -2.50
CA SER A 439 13.79 -6.70 -3.09
C SER A 439 13.93 -6.46 -4.58
N SER A 440 12.95 -6.94 -5.35
CA SER A 440 12.98 -6.80 -6.81
C SER A 440 12.47 -5.46 -7.29
N VAL A 441 13.22 -4.84 -8.19
CA VAL A 441 12.76 -3.70 -9.01
C VAL A 441 12.77 -4.16 -10.46
N GLN A 442 11.62 -4.66 -10.90
CA GLN A 442 11.45 -5.24 -12.23
C GLN A 442 11.23 -4.16 -13.29
N TRP A 443 11.61 -4.43 -14.53
CA TRP A 443 11.43 -3.49 -15.63
C TRP A 443 11.45 -4.18 -16.98
N TYR A 444 10.88 -3.54 -18.00
CA TYR A 444 11.13 -3.90 -19.38
C TYR A 444 11.10 -2.67 -20.31
N SER A 445 11.77 -2.84 -21.45
CA SER A 445 11.69 -1.92 -22.58
C SER A 445 10.78 -2.48 -23.67
N ALA A 446 10.22 -1.61 -24.50
CA ALA A 446 9.47 -1.98 -25.69
C ALA A 446 10.14 -1.42 -26.96
N ASP A 447 10.07 -2.17 -28.05
CA ASP A 447 10.43 -1.65 -29.38
C ASP A 447 9.36 -0.67 -29.84
N LYS A 448 9.77 0.54 -30.24
CA LYS A 448 8.87 1.59 -30.72
C LYS A 448 8.84 1.67 -32.25
N GLY A 449 9.52 0.75 -32.95
CA GLY A 449 9.59 0.69 -34.42
C GLY A 449 10.45 1.79 -35.06
N LYS A 450 10.92 2.74 -34.26
CA LYS A 450 11.73 3.89 -34.69
C LYS A 450 12.77 4.24 -33.63
N PRO A 451 13.88 4.90 -33.98
CA PRO A 451 14.88 5.33 -33.02
C PRO A 451 14.27 6.18 -31.90
N THR A 452 14.62 5.87 -30.65
CA THR A 452 14.22 6.63 -29.47
C THR A 452 15.44 7.17 -28.75
N ARG A 453 15.27 8.22 -27.94
CA ARG A 453 16.31 8.81 -27.09
C ARG A 453 16.04 8.51 -25.62
N PHE A 454 17.10 8.52 -24.81
CA PHE A 454 17.00 8.49 -23.36
C PHE A 454 18.00 9.52 -22.83
N PRO A 455 17.62 10.40 -21.88
CA PRO A 455 18.55 11.37 -21.32
C PRO A 455 19.79 10.69 -20.73
N ILE A 456 20.94 11.38 -20.76
CA ILE A 456 22.11 10.90 -20.02
C ILE A 456 21.77 10.93 -18.53
N PHE A 457 21.94 9.80 -17.86
CA PHE A 457 21.71 9.65 -16.42
C PHE A 457 23.04 9.30 -15.74
N SER A 458 23.56 10.22 -14.91
CA SER A 458 24.87 10.09 -14.25
C SER A 458 24.80 10.63 -12.82
N TYR A 459 24.43 9.75 -11.89
CA TYR A 459 24.14 10.10 -10.48
C TYR A 459 24.74 9.10 -9.49
N GLY A 460 26.01 8.72 -9.70
CA GLY A 460 26.81 7.94 -8.74
C GLY A 460 27.20 6.54 -9.20
N LEU A 461 26.38 5.88 -10.04
CA LEU A 461 26.74 4.60 -10.66
C LEU A 461 27.29 4.76 -12.06
N GLN A 462 28.49 4.20 -12.29
CA GLN A 462 29.15 4.18 -13.60
C GLN A 462 29.08 2.80 -14.25
N PHE A 463 28.57 2.79 -15.48
CA PHE A 463 28.56 1.61 -16.34
C PHE A 463 29.54 1.78 -17.50
N ASN A 464 30.08 0.65 -17.96
CA ASN A 464 30.99 0.55 -19.09
C ASN A 464 30.76 -0.78 -19.84
N GLU A 465 31.53 -1.04 -20.90
CA GLU A 465 31.36 -2.25 -21.73
C GLU A 465 31.51 -3.57 -20.96
N LYS A 466 32.25 -3.58 -19.83
CA LYS A 466 32.55 -4.78 -19.03
C LYS A 466 31.50 -5.07 -17.96
N ASN A 467 30.94 -4.04 -17.32
CA ASN A 467 30.00 -4.20 -16.20
C ASN A 467 28.52 -3.92 -16.54
N CYS A 468 28.22 -3.45 -17.75
CA CYS A 468 26.83 -3.25 -18.20
C CYS A 468 26.06 -4.56 -18.37
N GLU A 469 24.77 -4.49 -18.06
CA GLU A 469 23.83 -5.59 -18.28
C GLU A 469 23.15 -5.40 -19.63
N LYS A 470 23.60 -6.14 -20.64
CA LYS A 470 23.12 -6.08 -22.04
C LYS A 470 21.75 -6.75 -22.23
N VAL A 471 20.75 -6.28 -21.50
CA VAL A 471 19.38 -6.82 -21.47
C VAL A 471 18.34 -5.78 -21.87
N THR A 472 17.17 -6.26 -22.28
CA THR A 472 16.01 -5.41 -22.61
C THR A 472 14.90 -5.46 -21.56
N MET A 473 15.10 -6.25 -20.52
CA MET A 473 14.22 -6.39 -19.38
C MET A 473 15.01 -6.90 -18.17
N GLY A 474 14.56 -6.53 -16.98
CA GLY A 474 15.01 -7.07 -15.71
C GLY A 474 13.85 -7.71 -14.97
N GLU A 475 13.91 -9.01 -14.75
CA GLU A 475 12.91 -9.74 -13.99
C GLU A 475 13.31 -9.81 -12.52
N TRP A 476 12.68 -10.73 -11.78
CA TRP A 476 12.89 -10.98 -10.37
C TRP A 476 14.37 -11.01 -9.91
N LYS A 477 15.34 -11.46 -10.73
CA LYS A 477 16.77 -11.43 -10.35
C LYS A 477 17.37 -10.02 -10.17
N TRP A 478 16.71 -8.97 -10.65
CA TRP A 478 17.10 -7.57 -10.41
C TRP A 478 16.68 -7.18 -9.00
N GLU A 479 17.56 -7.46 -8.05
CA GLU A 479 17.26 -7.56 -6.63
C GLU A 479 18.31 -6.81 -5.82
N THR A 480 17.86 -5.86 -5.02
CA THR A 480 18.72 -4.95 -4.27
C THR A 480 18.53 -5.12 -2.77
N GLY A 481 19.53 -4.66 -2.01
CA GLY A 481 19.38 -4.45 -0.58
C GLY A 481 19.58 -5.67 0.32
N MET A 482 20.10 -6.80 -0.18
CA MET A 482 20.20 -8.04 0.61
C MET A 482 20.87 -7.88 1.98
N ASN A 483 21.81 -6.93 2.15
CA ASN A 483 22.50 -6.65 3.43
C ASN A 483 21.98 -5.40 4.17
N PHE A 484 20.86 -4.83 3.71
CA PHE A 484 20.19 -3.69 4.32
C PHE A 484 18.90 -4.13 5.03
N ASN A 485 18.43 -3.30 5.95
CA ASN A 485 17.18 -3.57 6.64
C ASN A 485 16.00 -3.34 5.69
N GLN A 486 15.28 -4.42 5.34
CA GLN A 486 14.14 -4.41 4.41
C GLN A 486 12.90 -3.62 4.89
N ILE A 487 12.96 -3.03 6.08
CA ILE A 487 11.94 -2.12 6.61
C ILE A 487 12.52 -0.71 6.70
N ASP A 488 13.61 -0.54 7.47
CA ASP A 488 14.11 0.79 7.85
C ASP A 488 14.91 1.47 6.71
N ASP A 489 15.55 0.69 5.84
CA ASP A 489 16.30 1.20 4.69
C ASP A 489 15.51 1.10 3.38
N PHE A 490 14.21 0.80 3.43
CA PHE A 490 13.50 0.30 2.25
C PHE A 490 13.38 1.33 1.12
N GLU A 491 13.24 2.62 1.42
CA GLU A 491 13.26 3.68 0.39
C GLU A 491 14.59 3.68 -0.35
N ARG A 492 15.71 3.60 0.38
CA ARG A 492 17.05 3.51 -0.19
C ARG A 492 17.23 2.25 -1.03
N ILE A 493 16.72 1.11 -0.58
CA ILE A 493 16.81 -0.17 -1.30
C ILE A 493 16.09 -0.08 -2.66
N ARG A 494 14.85 0.45 -2.68
CA ARG A 494 14.07 0.66 -3.91
C ARG A 494 14.76 1.66 -4.82
N ASP A 495 15.21 2.79 -4.27
CA ASP A 495 15.86 3.88 -5.00
C ASP A 495 17.17 3.44 -5.66
N TYR A 496 17.94 2.60 -4.98
CA TYR A 496 19.13 1.99 -5.57
C TYR A 496 18.78 1.18 -6.82
N GLY A 497 17.69 0.41 -6.78
CA GLY A 497 17.19 -0.33 -7.95
C GLY A 497 16.81 0.58 -9.12
N LEU A 498 16.12 1.70 -8.85
CA LEU A 498 15.80 2.70 -9.88
C LEU A 498 17.07 3.31 -10.50
N MET A 499 18.04 3.70 -9.66
CA MET A 499 19.31 4.25 -10.11
C MET A 499 20.06 3.25 -11.01
N VAL A 500 20.17 1.98 -10.60
CA VAL A 500 20.81 0.92 -11.40
C VAL A 500 20.17 0.81 -12.78
N ILE A 501 18.83 0.79 -12.84
CA ILE A 501 18.09 0.64 -14.09
C ILE A 501 18.34 1.84 -15.01
N TYR A 502 18.22 3.07 -14.51
CA TYR A 502 18.43 4.26 -15.33
C TYR A 502 19.88 4.44 -15.76
N SER A 503 20.85 4.18 -14.89
CA SER A 503 22.27 4.25 -15.23
C SER A 503 22.65 3.21 -16.29
N ASN A 504 22.23 1.95 -16.12
CA ASN A 504 22.50 0.90 -17.12
C ASN A 504 21.80 1.22 -18.45
N TRP A 505 20.53 1.64 -18.43
CA TRP A 505 19.79 1.99 -19.64
C TRP A 505 20.38 3.21 -20.37
N SER A 506 20.81 4.24 -19.62
CA SER A 506 21.55 5.38 -20.17
C SER A 506 22.80 4.93 -20.91
N PHE A 507 23.62 4.09 -20.29
CA PHE A 507 24.84 3.56 -20.93
C PHE A 507 24.51 2.78 -22.21
N LEU A 508 23.55 1.86 -22.16
CA LEU A 508 23.13 1.08 -23.34
C LEU A 508 22.62 1.94 -24.49
N LYS A 509 21.95 3.07 -24.20
CA LYS A 509 21.39 3.97 -25.21
C LYS A 509 22.41 4.96 -25.76
N ASN A 510 23.28 5.48 -24.90
CA ASN A 510 24.07 6.68 -25.21
C ASN A 510 25.56 6.39 -25.45
N GLU A 511 26.12 5.34 -24.84
CA GLU A 511 27.58 5.15 -24.77
C GLU A 511 28.04 3.79 -25.33
N LEU A 512 27.18 2.77 -25.31
CA LEU A 512 27.51 1.46 -25.87
C LEU A 512 27.73 1.55 -27.40
N LYS A 513 28.92 1.15 -27.87
CA LYS A 513 29.30 1.24 -29.29
C LYS A 513 28.38 0.44 -30.21
N ASP A 514 28.04 -0.80 -29.84
CA ASP A 514 27.08 -1.64 -30.59
C ASP A 514 25.69 -1.64 -29.92
N ASN A 515 24.99 -0.51 -30.04
CA ASN A 515 23.66 -0.32 -29.44
C ASN A 515 22.48 -0.66 -30.35
N LYS A 516 22.68 -1.36 -31.47
CA LYS A 516 21.63 -1.65 -32.47
C LYS A 516 20.35 -2.24 -31.84
N LYS A 517 20.52 -3.15 -30.87
CA LYS A 517 19.42 -3.79 -30.12
C LYS A 517 18.56 -2.80 -29.31
N TYR A 518 19.13 -1.67 -28.87
CA TYR A 518 18.49 -0.70 -27.98
C TYR A 518 18.05 0.57 -28.71
N LYS A 519 18.56 0.81 -29.93
CA LYS A 519 18.32 2.04 -30.71
C LYS A 519 16.84 2.39 -30.83
N ASN A 520 15.98 1.43 -31.14
CA ASN A 520 14.54 1.65 -31.32
C ASN A 520 13.70 1.41 -30.06
N ARG A 521 14.35 1.06 -28.94
CA ARG A 521 13.65 0.68 -27.70
C ARG A 521 13.62 1.82 -26.70
N ALA A 522 12.53 1.93 -25.96
CA ALA A 522 12.38 2.81 -24.79
C ALA A 522 11.98 1.98 -23.57
N LEU A 523 12.36 2.42 -22.36
CA LEU A 523 11.76 1.89 -21.14
C LEU A 523 10.25 2.08 -21.24
N ASP A 524 9.50 1.02 -20.98
CA ASP A 524 8.04 1.01 -21.12
C ASP A 524 7.37 0.84 -19.75
N TRP A 525 8.05 0.12 -18.85
CA TRP A 525 7.64 0.00 -17.46
C TRP A 525 8.86 -0.25 -16.57
N VAL A 526 8.91 0.44 -15.44
CA VAL A 526 9.80 0.18 -14.31
C VAL A 526 8.90 0.09 -13.08
N ALA A 527 9.11 -0.93 -12.25
CA ALA A 527 8.39 -1.06 -11.00
C ALA A 527 8.81 0.07 -10.06
N TYR A 528 7.89 0.97 -9.74
CA TYR A 528 8.13 1.96 -8.68
C TYR A 528 7.80 1.40 -7.29
N ILE A 529 6.93 0.38 -7.25
CA ILE A 529 6.65 -0.47 -6.08
C ILE A 529 7.60 -1.66 -6.08
N ALA A 530 8.55 -1.70 -5.14
CA ALA A 530 9.51 -2.80 -5.02
C ALA A 530 8.87 -4.04 -4.37
N GLY A 531 9.16 -5.22 -4.94
CA GLY A 531 8.68 -6.51 -4.47
C GLY A 531 9.60 -7.15 -3.44
N LYS A 532 9.32 -6.96 -2.15
CA LYS A 532 10.04 -7.60 -1.04
C LYS A 532 9.84 -9.11 -1.00
N ARG A 533 10.92 -9.87 -0.75
CA ARG A 533 10.88 -11.33 -0.56
C ARG A 533 10.97 -11.77 0.89
N GLU A 534 11.69 -11.01 1.70
CA GLU A 534 11.98 -11.35 3.09
C GLU A 534 12.08 -10.07 3.91
N SER A 535 11.71 -10.19 5.18
CA SER A 535 11.65 -9.11 6.17
C SER A 535 11.57 -9.79 7.55
N ARG A 536 10.71 -9.32 8.45
CA ARG A 536 10.45 -9.99 9.72
C ARG A 536 9.70 -11.32 9.51
N ARG A 537 10.15 -12.35 10.23
CA ARG A 537 9.45 -13.63 10.41
C ARG A 537 8.99 -13.71 11.86
N LEU A 538 7.69 -13.69 12.08
CA LEU A 538 7.11 -13.77 13.42
C LEU A 538 7.25 -15.20 13.97
N LEU A 539 7.40 -15.36 15.29
CA LEU A 539 7.62 -16.65 15.92
C LEU A 539 6.31 -17.23 16.47
N GLY A 540 6.04 -18.47 16.09
CA GLY A 540 4.93 -19.30 16.55
C GLY A 540 5.40 -20.41 17.48
N ASP A 541 4.48 -21.29 17.88
CA ASP A 541 4.82 -22.44 18.74
C ASP A 541 5.71 -23.45 18.05
N TYR A 542 5.75 -23.41 16.72
CA TYR A 542 6.68 -24.18 15.93
C TYR A 542 7.40 -23.28 14.94
N ILE A 543 8.72 -23.45 14.83
CA ILE A 543 9.55 -22.81 13.83
C ILE A 543 9.94 -23.89 12.82
N LEU A 544 9.41 -23.77 11.60
CA LEU A 544 9.77 -24.67 10.51
C LEU A 544 11.23 -24.44 10.11
N LYS A 545 12.00 -25.52 10.00
CA LYS A 545 13.44 -25.50 9.68
C LYS A 545 13.77 -26.52 8.59
N GLN A 546 14.98 -26.45 8.05
CA GLN A 546 15.47 -27.30 6.97
C GLN A 546 15.26 -28.79 7.24
N ASP A 547 15.48 -29.24 8.47
CA ASP A 547 15.31 -30.64 8.86
C ASP A 547 13.87 -31.15 8.63
N ASP A 548 12.86 -30.30 8.87
CA ASP A 548 11.47 -30.63 8.61
C ASP A 548 11.24 -30.94 7.11
N ILE A 549 11.98 -30.25 6.25
CA ILE A 549 11.90 -30.34 4.79
C ILE A 549 12.68 -31.55 4.28
N ASP A 550 13.95 -31.67 4.67
CA ASP A 550 14.86 -32.68 4.15
C ASP A 550 14.48 -34.09 4.62
N LYS A 551 13.97 -34.21 5.85
CA LYS A 551 13.55 -35.49 6.46
C LYS A 551 12.05 -35.77 6.31
N ASN A 552 11.28 -34.81 5.80
CA ASN A 552 9.81 -34.86 5.75
C ASN A 552 9.22 -35.24 7.12
N VAL A 553 9.56 -34.45 8.14
CA VAL A 553 9.17 -34.70 9.53
C VAL A 553 7.65 -34.72 9.65
N TYR A 554 7.13 -35.74 10.32
CA TYR A 554 5.69 -35.86 10.58
C TYR A 554 5.24 -34.81 11.60
N HIS A 555 4.14 -34.14 11.29
CA HIS A 555 3.45 -33.21 12.19
C HIS A 555 1.99 -33.60 12.31
N GLU A 556 1.49 -33.75 13.53
CA GLU A 556 0.09 -34.05 13.79
C GLU A 556 -0.84 -32.96 13.27
N ASP A 557 -0.39 -31.72 13.17
CA ASP A 557 -1.12 -30.56 12.69
C ASP A 557 -0.69 -30.10 11.29
N ALA A 558 -0.15 -31.02 10.49
CA ALA A 558 0.14 -30.81 9.07
C ALA A 558 -1.05 -30.15 8.34
N SER A 559 -0.79 -28.96 7.77
CA SER A 559 -1.80 -28.08 7.20
C SER A 559 -1.70 -27.96 5.68
N PHE A 560 -1.07 -26.91 5.15
CA PHE A 560 -0.85 -26.74 3.72
C PHE A 560 0.46 -27.39 3.26
N VAL A 561 0.51 -27.80 2.00
CA VAL A 561 1.69 -28.43 1.38
C VAL A 561 2.45 -27.41 0.56
N THR A 562 3.77 -27.42 0.65
CA THR A 562 4.64 -26.69 -0.29
C THR A 562 5.23 -27.62 -1.33
N THR A 563 5.31 -27.10 -2.56
CA THR A 563 5.95 -27.76 -3.71
C THR A 563 7.07 -26.93 -4.30
N TRP A 564 7.49 -25.84 -3.63
CA TRP A 564 8.58 -25.01 -4.10
C TRP A 564 9.92 -25.49 -3.54
N SER A 565 10.97 -25.46 -4.35
CA SER A 565 12.33 -25.73 -3.87
C SER A 565 12.72 -24.77 -2.75
N ILE A 566 13.72 -25.13 -1.94
CA ILE A 566 14.37 -24.15 -1.06
C ILE A 566 15.09 -23.18 -2.00
N ASP A 567 14.46 -22.03 -2.24
CA ASP A 567 14.87 -20.98 -3.18
C ASP A 567 15.49 -19.81 -2.41
N LEU A 568 16.81 -19.88 -2.26
CA LEU A 568 17.61 -18.88 -1.55
C LEU A 568 18.36 -17.99 -2.52
N HIS A 569 18.34 -16.69 -2.22
CA HIS A 569 18.95 -15.65 -3.05
C HIS A 569 20.20 -15.11 -2.37
N PHE A 570 21.25 -14.93 -3.16
CA PHE A 570 22.55 -14.39 -2.74
C PHE A 570 23.01 -13.34 -3.75
N PRO A 571 23.91 -12.42 -3.38
CA PRO A 571 24.55 -11.56 -4.35
C PRO A 571 25.20 -12.37 -5.47
N ASP A 572 24.88 -12.05 -6.73
CA ASP A 572 25.53 -12.65 -7.89
C ASP A 572 27.03 -12.31 -7.87
N SER A 573 27.91 -13.31 -7.94
CA SER A 573 29.34 -13.11 -7.71
C SER A 573 29.99 -12.23 -8.78
N LEU A 574 29.56 -12.34 -10.05
CA LEU A 574 30.09 -11.50 -11.12
C LEU A 574 29.61 -10.06 -10.93
N ASN A 575 28.33 -9.86 -10.62
CA ASN A 575 27.79 -8.54 -10.32
C ASN A 575 28.48 -7.91 -9.08
N ALA A 576 28.64 -8.67 -8.00
CA ALA A 576 29.33 -8.24 -6.79
C ALA A 576 30.80 -7.90 -7.05
N SER A 577 31.49 -8.57 -7.98
CA SER A 577 32.86 -8.19 -8.36
C SER A 577 32.95 -6.81 -9.03
N HIS A 578 31.88 -6.39 -9.72
CA HIS A 578 31.79 -5.07 -10.35
C HIS A 578 31.18 -4.01 -9.43
N PHE A 579 30.36 -4.42 -8.47
CA PHE A 579 29.60 -3.57 -7.54
C PHE A 579 29.71 -4.11 -6.10
N PRO A 580 30.90 -4.05 -5.47
CA PRO A 580 31.18 -4.74 -4.21
C PRO A 580 30.34 -4.25 -3.03
N ASP A 581 30.01 -2.96 -2.99
CA ASP A 581 29.26 -2.37 -1.86
C ASP A 581 27.75 -2.56 -1.98
N ALA A 582 27.24 -2.74 -3.20
CA ALA A 582 25.81 -2.78 -3.47
C ALA A 582 25.51 -3.61 -4.73
N PRO A 583 25.65 -4.95 -4.68
CA PRO A 583 25.21 -5.81 -5.76
C PRO A 583 23.69 -5.65 -5.97
N PHE A 584 23.28 -5.65 -7.23
CA PHE A 584 21.88 -5.45 -7.65
C PHE A 584 21.30 -6.65 -8.41
N LYS A 585 22.06 -7.75 -8.49
CA LYS A 585 21.60 -9.02 -9.05
C LYS A 585 21.69 -10.14 -8.03
N ALA A 586 20.66 -10.97 -8.02
CA ALA A 586 20.62 -12.20 -7.25
C ALA A 586 21.10 -13.40 -8.09
N ALA A 587 21.98 -14.20 -7.51
CA ALA A 587 22.14 -15.61 -7.83
C ALA A 587 21.19 -16.45 -6.95
N THR A 588 20.57 -17.46 -7.53
CA THR A 588 19.62 -18.35 -6.84
C THR A 588 20.17 -19.74 -6.66
N LYS A 589 20.03 -20.26 -5.45
CA LYS A 589 20.28 -21.66 -5.14
C LYS A 589 18.93 -22.34 -4.92
N HIS A 590 18.51 -23.14 -5.90
CA HIS A 590 17.33 -24.00 -5.79
C HIS A 590 17.75 -25.38 -5.32
N ILE A 591 17.14 -25.82 -4.22
CA ILE A 591 17.32 -27.17 -3.72
C ILE A 591 15.96 -27.84 -3.78
N HIS A 592 15.83 -28.81 -4.68
CA HIS A 592 14.59 -29.55 -4.87
C HIS A 592 14.20 -30.30 -3.61
N ILE A 593 12.90 -30.29 -3.33
CA ILE A 593 12.31 -30.90 -2.14
C ILE A 593 11.35 -32.03 -2.55
N TYR A 594 11.11 -32.94 -1.61
CA TYR A 594 9.90 -33.75 -1.62
C TYR A 594 8.74 -32.88 -1.08
N PRO A 595 7.54 -32.88 -1.68
CA PRO A 595 6.41 -32.14 -1.13
C PRO A 595 6.17 -32.50 0.34
N TYR A 596 6.10 -31.48 1.19
CA TYR A 596 5.91 -31.66 2.63
C TYR A 596 4.84 -30.70 3.14
N ALA A 597 4.20 -31.07 4.24
CA ALA A 597 3.17 -30.26 4.87
C ALA A 597 3.75 -29.40 6.00
N VAL A 598 3.34 -28.14 6.08
CA VAL A 598 3.74 -27.21 7.14
C VAL A 598 2.78 -27.34 8.32
N PRO A 599 3.27 -27.41 9.57
CA PRO A 599 2.39 -27.49 10.75
C PRO A 599 1.60 -26.18 10.95
N TYR A 600 0.35 -26.31 11.39
CA TYR A 600 -0.53 -25.19 11.72
C TYR A 600 0.06 -24.27 12.80
N ARG A 601 0.84 -24.80 13.74
CA ARG A 601 1.59 -24.04 14.76
C ARG A 601 2.53 -22.97 14.20
N CYS A 602 2.84 -22.98 12.90
CA CYS A 602 3.58 -21.91 12.24
C CYS A 602 2.73 -20.66 11.91
N LEU A 603 1.40 -20.74 12.03
CA LEU A 603 0.45 -19.74 11.54
C LEU A 603 -0.16 -18.84 12.63
N TYR A 604 0.35 -18.90 13.87
CA TYR A 604 -0.10 -18.02 14.95
C TYR A 604 1.04 -17.67 15.90
N SER A 605 0.96 -16.48 16.51
CA SER A 605 2.01 -15.95 17.38
C SER A 605 2.15 -16.79 18.65
N ARG A 606 3.39 -17.04 19.07
CA ARG A 606 3.66 -17.74 20.33
C ARG A 606 3.34 -16.90 21.56
N ASN A 607 3.42 -15.56 21.46
CA ASN A 607 3.30 -14.66 22.59
C ASN A 607 2.12 -13.67 22.49
N ILE A 608 1.49 -13.48 21.33
CA ILE A 608 0.27 -12.67 21.18
C ILE A 608 -0.93 -13.59 20.95
N GLU A 609 -1.84 -13.66 21.94
CA GLU A 609 -2.82 -14.74 22.05
C GLU A 609 -3.81 -14.82 20.90
N ASN A 610 -4.19 -13.69 20.33
CA ASN A 610 -5.23 -13.58 19.31
C ASN A 610 -4.71 -13.20 17.92
N LEU A 611 -3.42 -13.44 17.67
CA LEU A 611 -2.77 -13.10 16.41
C LEU A 611 -2.44 -14.34 15.57
N PHE A 612 -3.08 -14.42 14.41
CA PHE A 612 -2.67 -15.24 13.29
C PHE A 612 -1.61 -14.55 12.43
N MET A 613 -0.89 -15.33 11.65
CA MET A 613 0.03 -14.87 10.61
C MET A 613 -0.10 -15.74 9.37
N ALA A 614 -0.16 -15.12 8.19
CA ALA A 614 -0.14 -15.82 6.91
C ALA A 614 0.52 -14.96 5.84
N GLY A 615 1.51 -15.52 5.16
CA GLY A 615 2.32 -14.85 4.15
C GLY A 615 3.78 -15.26 4.30
N ARG A 616 4.69 -14.36 3.93
CA ARG A 616 6.13 -14.56 4.10
C ARG A 616 6.64 -14.27 5.54
N ASN A 617 5.74 -13.83 6.42
CA ASN A 617 5.99 -13.45 7.80
C ASN A 617 5.71 -14.58 8.81
N ILE A 618 5.37 -15.79 8.35
CA ILE A 618 5.07 -16.94 9.21
C ILE A 618 6.31 -17.47 9.95
N SER A 619 6.10 -18.35 10.93
CA SER A 619 7.15 -18.88 11.82
C SER A 619 8.02 -19.95 11.17
N VAL A 620 9.11 -19.49 10.56
CA VAL A 620 10.09 -20.32 9.82
C VAL A 620 11.50 -19.74 9.97
N THR A 621 12.54 -20.56 9.76
CA THR A 621 13.93 -20.08 9.58
C THR A 621 14.10 -19.40 8.22
N HIS A 622 15.19 -18.66 8.02
CA HIS A 622 15.55 -18.11 6.70
C HIS A 622 15.60 -19.21 5.62
N VAL A 623 16.17 -20.37 5.94
CA VAL A 623 16.29 -21.48 4.99
C VAL A 623 14.91 -22.00 4.61
N ALA A 624 14.04 -22.26 5.59
CA ALA A 624 12.70 -22.77 5.33
C ALA A 624 11.79 -21.76 4.61
N LEU A 625 12.00 -20.45 4.85
CA LEU A 625 11.28 -19.36 4.15
C LEU A 625 11.34 -19.51 2.62
N GLY A 626 12.47 -19.99 2.09
CA GLY A 626 12.70 -20.21 0.66
C GLY A 626 11.64 -21.08 -0.01
N THR A 627 10.94 -21.95 0.73
CA THR A 627 9.90 -22.84 0.19
C THR A 627 8.47 -22.33 0.38
N VAL A 628 8.20 -21.57 1.45
CA VAL A 628 6.82 -21.26 1.88
C VAL A 628 6.32 -19.91 1.34
N ARG A 629 7.22 -18.99 0.97
CA ARG A 629 6.87 -17.61 0.55
C ARG A 629 6.20 -17.51 -0.83
N VAL A 630 6.05 -18.63 -1.55
CA VAL A 630 5.54 -18.65 -2.92
C VAL A 630 4.02 -18.57 -2.96
N MET A 631 3.47 -17.80 -3.89
CA MET A 631 2.13 -17.23 -3.75
C MET A 631 0.96 -18.23 -3.74
N ARG A 632 1.04 -19.38 -4.43
CA ARG A 632 -0.03 -20.40 -4.26
C ARG A 632 0.06 -21.07 -2.90
N THR A 633 1.26 -21.32 -2.39
CA THR A 633 1.50 -21.76 -1.01
C THR A 633 0.95 -20.73 -0.02
N THR A 634 1.17 -19.42 -0.26
CA THR A 634 0.66 -18.37 0.62
C THR A 634 -0.88 -18.26 0.58
N GLY A 635 -1.52 -18.52 -0.55
CA GLY A 635 -2.97 -18.64 -0.62
C GLY A 635 -3.52 -19.79 0.23
N MET A 636 -2.88 -20.97 0.16
CA MET A 636 -3.29 -22.14 0.96
C MET A 636 -3.12 -21.91 2.46
N MET A 637 -2.03 -21.30 2.93
CA MET A 637 -1.91 -20.93 4.36
C MET A 637 -2.97 -19.91 4.78
N GLY A 638 -3.35 -18.99 3.89
CA GLY A 638 -4.45 -18.07 4.12
C GLY A 638 -5.78 -18.79 4.33
N GLU A 639 -6.10 -19.76 3.46
CA GLU A 639 -7.29 -20.61 3.64
C GLU A 639 -7.32 -21.29 5.02
N VAL A 640 -6.19 -21.87 5.46
CA VAL A 640 -6.07 -22.51 6.78
C VAL A 640 -6.34 -21.50 7.92
N VAL A 641 -5.76 -20.30 7.84
CA VAL A 641 -6.01 -19.24 8.84
C VAL A 641 -7.48 -18.84 8.88
N GLY A 642 -8.13 -18.67 7.73
CA GLY A 642 -9.56 -18.34 7.67
C GLY A 642 -10.44 -19.44 8.28
N MET A 643 -10.09 -20.72 8.03
CA MET A 643 -10.77 -21.87 8.66
C MET A 643 -10.62 -21.83 10.17
N ALA A 644 -9.38 -21.66 10.66
CA ALA A 644 -9.12 -21.59 12.08
C ALA A 644 -9.81 -20.40 12.76
N ALA A 645 -9.85 -19.23 12.12
CA ALA A 645 -10.56 -18.06 12.63
C ALA A 645 -12.06 -18.33 12.83
N SER A 646 -12.69 -19.08 11.91
CA SER A 646 -14.09 -19.50 12.07
C SER A 646 -14.30 -20.43 13.27
N LEU A 647 -13.34 -21.32 13.56
CA LEU A 647 -13.37 -22.20 14.73
C LEU A 647 -13.13 -21.42 16.02
N CYS A 648 -12.21 -20.45 16.02
CA CYS A 648 -12.00 -19.52 17.12
C CYS A 648 -13.31 -18.78 17.48
N LYS A 649 -14.02 -18.26 16.48
CA LYS A 649 -15.35 -17.65 16.66
C LYS A 649 -16.37 -18.64 17.22
N LYS A 650 -16.47 -19.83 16.61
CA LYS A 650 -17.44 -20.88 16.97
C LYS A 650 -17.29 -21.35 18.42
N TYR A 651 -16.06 -21.51 18.88
CA TYR A 651 -15.76 -22.08 20.21
C TYR A 651 -15.28 -21.06 21.24
N ASN A 652 -15.31 -19.76 20.89
CA ASN A 652 -14.73 -18.68 21.70
C ASN A 652 -13.33 -19.04 22.20
N THR A 653 -12.44 -19.38 21.27
CA THR A 653 -11.09 -19.88 21.56
C THR A 653 -10.02 -19.09 20.81
N THR A 654 -8.76 -19.32 21.16
CA THR A 654 -7.59 -18.69 20.52
C THR A 654 -7.08 -19.55 19.37
N PRO A 655 -6.26 -19.01 18.46
CA PRO A 655 -5.49 -19.79 17.48
C PRO A 655 -4.83 -21.05 18.08
N ARG A 656 -4.13 -20.88 19.21
CA ARG A 656 -3.54 -21.99 19.97
C ARG A 656 -4.58 -22.99 20.49
N GLY A 657 -5.72 -22.49 20.95
CA GLY A 657 -6.85 -23.31 21.39
C GLY A 657 -7.42 -24.19 20.29
N VAL A 658 -7.42 -23.75 19.03
CA VAL A 658 -7.80 -24.58 17.87
C VAL A 658 -6.86 -25.78 17.75
N TYR A 659 -5.54 -25.57 17.81
CA TYR A 659 -4.57 -26.66 17.81
C TYR A 659 -4.79 -27.63 18.98
N GLN A 660 -4.98 -27.11 20.20
CA GLN A 660 -5.08 -27.93 21.41
C GLN A 660 -6.39 -28.73 21.53
N LYS A 661 -7.50 -28.19 21.03
CA LYS A 661 -8.86 -28.71 21.33
C LYS A 661 -9.72 -29.00 20.11
N HIS A 662 -9.43 -28.41 18.96
CA HIS A 662 -10.31 -28.45 17.78
C HIS A 662 -9.58 -28.85 16.48
N LEU A 663 -8.36 -29.40 16.58
CA LEU A 663 -7.57 -29.84 15.43
C LEU A 663 -8.29 -30.86 14.53
N PRO A 664 -9.09 -31.82 15.04
CA PRO A 664 -9.83 -32.74 14.16
C PRO A 664 -10.81 -32.02 13.21
N GLU A 665 -11.49 -30.97 13.68
CA GLU A 665 -12.42 -30.21 12.85
C GLU A 665 -11.66 -29.32 11.86
N LEU A 666 -10.55 -28.70 12.26
CA LEU A 666 -9.69 -27.97 11.33
C LEU A 666 -9.20 -28.88 10.20
N LYS A 667 -8.77 -30.12 10.52
CA LYS A 667 -8.38 -31.12 9.50
C LYS A 667 -9.53 -31.47 8.56
N ALA A 668 -10.75 -31.61 9.07
CA ALA A 668 -11.91 -31.86 8.23
C ALA A 668 -12.15 -30.71 7.25
N LEU A 669 -12.06 -29.46 7.73
CA LEU A 669 -12.16 -28.26 6.88
C LEU A 669 -11.05 -28.19 5.83
N MET A 670 -9.80 -28.49 6.19
CA MET A 670 -8.66 -28.46 5.26
C MET A 670 -8.79 -29.52 4.15
N LYS A 671 -9.27 -30.72 4.49
CA LYS A 671 -9.52 -31.79 3.51
C LYS A 671 -10.63 -31.41 2.54
N GLU A 672 -11.72 -30.86 3.06
CA GLU A 672 -12.85 -30.46 2.24
C GLU A 672 -12.50 -29.24 1.38
N GLY A 673 -11.92 -28.18 1.94
CA GLY A 673 -11.61 -26.91 1.30
C GLY A 673 -12.85 -26.05 1.03
N VAL A 674 -12.71 -24.72 1.04
CA VAL A 674 -13.84 -23.77 0.85
C VAL A 674 -13.92 -23.14 -0.54
N GLY A 675 -12.94 -23.45 -1.41
CA GLY A 675 -12.96 -23.02 -2.81
C GLY A 675 -14.06 -23.71 -3.61
N LYS A 676 -14.64 -23.00 -4.60
CA LYS A 676 -15.66 -23.55 -5.50
C LYS A 676 -15.17 -24.85 -6.17
N LYS A 677 -16.04 -25.87 -6.19
CA LYS A 677 -15.72 -27.20 -6.74
C LYS A 677 -15.98 -27.32 -8.24
N GLU A 678 -17.02 -26.65 -8.74
CA GLU A 678 -17.50 -26.78 -10.12
C GLU A 678 -17.52 -25.43 -10.84
N GLY A 679 -17.53 -25.47 -12.17
CA GLY A 679 -17.67 -24.27 -13.02
C GLY A 679 -16.43 -23.36 -13.08
N ILE A 680 -15.30 -23.76 -12.49
CA ILE A 680 -14.05 -23.00 -12.51
C ILE A 680 -12.96 -23.80 -13.23
N PRO A 681 -12.31 -23.25 -14.27
CA PRO A 681 -11.26 -23.95 -15.00
C PRO A 681 -10.00 -24.17 -14.14
N ASP A 682 -9.35 -25.32 -14.31
CA ASP A 682 -8.08 -25.65 -13.65
C ASP A 682 -6.88 -25.08 -14.44
N ASN A 683 -6.82 -23.76 -14.56
CA ASN A 683 -5.82 -23.03 -15.34
C ASN A 683 -4.59 -22.57 -14.51
N GLN A 684 -4.46 -23.07 -13.29
CA GLN A 684 -3.39 -22.72 -12.35
C GLN A 684 -2.20 -23.70 -12.40
N LYS A 685 -1.92 -24.25 -13.58
CA LYS A 685 -0.86 -25.25 -13.87
C LYS A 685 0.30 -24.64 -14.64
N PHE A 686 0.87 -23.58 -14.09
CA PHE A 686 2.06 -22.92 -14.65
C PHE A 686 2.99 -22.52 -13.52
N ASN A 687 4.28 -22.31 -13.85
CA ASN A 687 5.32 -22.00 -12.87
C ASN A 687 5.36 -23.03 -11.73
N GLU A 688 5.48 -24.30 -12.10
CA GLU A 688 5.65 -25.43 -11.18
C GLU A 688 7.15 -25.79 -11.07
N GLN A 689 7.55 -26.36 -9.94
CA GLN A 689 8.93 -26.78 -9.70
C GLN A 689 9.09 -28.29 -9.89
N LYS A 690 10.31 -28.71 -10.23
CA LYS A 690 10.68 -30.12 -10.18
C LYS A 690 10.71 -30.58 -8.72
N LEU A 691 10.04 -31.71 -8.46
CA LEU A 691 9.92 -32.33 -7.14
C LEU A 691 10.78 -33.58 -7.04
N LEU A 692 11.28 -33.86 -5.84
CA LEU A 692 11.90 -35.15 -5.51
C LEU A 692 10.83 -36.23 -5.37
N LYS A 693 11.21 -37.48 -5.66
CA LYS A 693 10.33 -38.66 -5.51
C LYS A 693 10.33 -39.23 -4.10
N GLU A 694 11.37 -38.93 -3.32
CA GLU A 694 11.56 -39.35 -1.93
C GLU A 694 12.17 -38.19 -1.13
N PRO A 695 11.99 -38.15 0.21
CA PRO A 695 12.63 -37.16 1.07
C PRO A 695 14.14 -37.05 0.81
N ARG A 696 14.68 -35.83 0.88
CA ARG A 696 16.05 -35.53 0.46
C ARG A 696 17.09 -36.26 1.31
N ILE A 697 16.80 -36.56 2.56
CA ILE A 697 17.69 -37.32 3.44
C ILE A 697 18.14 -38.65 2.81
N PHE A 698 17.24 -39.37 2.12
CA PHE A 698 17.59 -40.63 1.47
C PHE A 698 18.56 -40.46 0.29
N ILE A 699 18.50 -39.31 -0.40
CA ILE A 699 19.46 -38.97 -1.46
C ILE A 699 20.81 -38.61 -0.86
N ILE A 700 20.83 -37.85 0.24
CA ILE A 700 22.05 -37.47 0.96
C ILE A 700 22.77 -38.71 1.47
N GLU A 701 22.04 -39.65 2.07
CA GLU A 701 22.60 -40.91 2.59
C GLU A 701 23.13 -41.82 1.48
N LYS A 702 22.44 -41.89 0.32
CA LYS A 702 22.92 -42.65 -0.84
C LYS A 702 24.24 -42.09 -1.40
N ASN A 703 24.43 -40.77 -1.37
CA ASN A 703 25.67 -40.14 -1.87
C ASN A 703 26.85 -40.22 -0.88
N LYS A 704 26.60 -40.59 0.38
CA LYS A 704 27.65 -40.81 1.40
C LYS A 704 28.19 -42.25 1.40
N LYS A 705 27.45 -43.18 0.79
CA LYS A 705 27.85 -44.57 0.54
C LYS A 705 28.51 -44.67 -0.82
#